data_AF-A0A9Y3RJS5-F1
#
_entry.id   AF-A0A9Y3RJS5-F1
#
_cell.length_a   1.000
_cell.length_b   1.000
_cell.length_c   1.000
_cell.angle_alpha   90.00
_cell.angle_beta   90.00
_cell.angle_gamma   90.00
#
_symmetry.space_group_name_H-M   'P 1'
#
loop_
_entity.id
_entity.type
_entity.pdbx_description
1 polymer ?
#
loop_
_entity_poly.entity_id
_entity_poly.type
_entity_poly.pdbx_seq_one_letter_code
_entity_poly.pdbx_strand_id
1 'polypeptide(L)'
;MSGDHGRGDSQVNSGSKGSDTHKHKDKHKDKEHRHKDHKKDKEREKFKHSNSEHKEHSEKKHRDKDKERLKHSDSSSDKHRQKHKDRDKDKRREEKIQSSHLEKPKREKENGYVRDRSPAGIKSEPEEDNGFYPSPQHNKSSRQEYDDEEYEYKPKKVKLEHDKKAKKRKHEYDEDEEDEGIKHKKKIKDKKGTDGKKVKKEEEEKWKWWEEERYTDGSKWRFLEHKGPVFAPPYEPLPGKVKFYYGGKPMKLSAPAEEVATFFAKMLDHEYTTKDIFRKNFFKDWRKEMTSEEKSVITDLNKCDFSEMSEYFKAQSEARKQMSKEEKQKIKEENERLLQEYGFCIMDNHKERIGNFRIEPPGLFRGRGDHPKMGMLKRRIRPEDIIINCSKDSKHPKPPPGTKWKEVRHDNKVTWLASWTENIQGSIKYIMLNPSSRIKGEKDWQKYETARRLKKCVDRIRAQYREDWKSKEMRIRQRAVALYFIDKLALRAGNEKEEGETADTVGCCSLRVEHIKLYPKLDDQEYVVEFDFLGKDSIRYYNKIPVEKRVFKNLQLFLENKQPEDDLFDRLNTSILNKHLQELMDGLTAKVFRTYNASITLQQQLKELTCSDDSIPAKILSYNRANRAVAILCNHQRAPPKTFEKSMQNLQNKIDEKQNQLSAARKQLKAAKADHKASHDDKSKKAVEMKRKAVQRIEEQLMKLQVQATDREENKQIALGTSKLNYLDPRISVAWCKKFGIPIEKIYNKTQREKFAWAIDMADKDYEF
;
A
#
# COMPACT_ATOMS: atom_id res chain seq x y z
N MET A 1 -4.81 42.54 -59.37
CA MET A 1 -4.74 42.62 -60.85
C MET A 1 -3.71 41.62 -61.34
N SER A 2 -3.81 41.23 -62.62
CA SER A 2 -2.89 40.49 -63.52
C SER A 2 -1.63 39.80 -62.96
N GLY A 3 -1.26 38.59 -63.40
CA GLY A 3 -1.75 37.85 -64.57
C GLY A 3 -1.51 36.33 -64.50
N ASP A 4 -1.77 35.67 -65.62
CA ASP A 4 -1.94 34.20 -65.78
C ASP A 4 -1.02 33.66 -66.90
N HIS A 5 -1.09 32.34 -67.14
CA HIS A 5 -0.48 31.54 -68.21
C HIS A 5 0.95 31.00 -67.90
N GLY A 6 1.35 29.80 -68.36
CA GLY A 6 0.70 28.88 -69.31
C GLY A 6 0.84 27.37 -68.94
N ARG A 7 0.32 26.49 -69.82
CA ARG A 7 0.13 25.04 -69.60
C ARG A 7 1.08 24.15 -70.42
N GLY A 8 1.15 22.86 -70.06
CA GLY A 8 1.68 21.73 -70.84
C GLY A 8 2.17 20.62 -69.88
N ASP A 9 1.45 19.52 -69.62
CA ASP A 9 1.07 18.37 -70.48
C ASP A 9 2.28 17.61 -71.10
N SER A 10 2.35 16.27 -71.09
CA SER A 10 1.48 15.23 -70.48
C SER A 10 2.12 13.82 -70.53
N GLN A 11 1.56 12.84 -69.79
CA GLN A 11 1.52 11.38 -70.12
C GLN A 11 2.85 10.56 -70.19
N VAL A 12 2.93 9.21 -70.05
CA VAL A 12 2.08 8.18 -69.40
C VAL A 12 2.88 6.89 -69.02
N ASN A 13 2.38 6.13 -68.02
CA ASN A 13 2.60 4.72 -67.58
C ASN A 13 3.75 3.78 -68.08
N SER A 14 4.31 3.03 -67.11
CA SER A 14 4.60 1.55 -67.04
C SER A 14 5.16 0.72 -68.23
N GLY A 15 5.92 -0.37 -68.03
CA GLY A 15 6.37 -1.06 -66.80
C GLY A 15 6.40 -2.61 -66.94
N SER A 16 6.91 -3.31 -65.91
CA SER A 16 6.86 -4.79 -65.66
C SER A 16 7.97 -5.74 -66.18
N LYS A 17 8.64 -6.38 -65.18
CA LYS A 17 8.91 -7.84 -65.01
C LYS A 17 10.02 -8.61 -65.78
N GLY A 18 10.85 -9.28 -64.97
CA GLY A 18 11.39 -10.64 -65.19
C GLY A 18 12.84 -10.74 -65.72
N SER A 19 13.61 -11.81 -65.46
CA SER A 19 13.56 -12.86 -64.40
C SER A 19 14.77 -13.80 -64.52
N ASP A 20 15.34 -14.26 -63.39
CA ASP A 20 16.17 -15.49 -63.27
C ASP A 20 17.54 -15.54 -64.00
N THR A 21 18.53 -16.42 -63.71
CA THR A 21 18.70 -17.48 -62.68
C THR A 21 20.21 -17.76 -62.36
N HIS A 22 20.49 -18.37 -61.18
CA HIS A 22 21.59 -19.36 -60.92
C HIS A 22 23.09 -18.90 -60.95
N LYS A 23 24.09 -19.57 -60.32
CA LYS A 23 24.18 -20.65 -59.28
C LYS A 23 25.61 -20.74 -58.65
N HIS A 24 25.72 -20.94 -57.32
CA HIS A 24 26.78 -21.70 -56.57
C HIS A 24 28.28 -21.27 -56.67
N LYS A 25 29.24 -21.68 -55.79
CA LYS A 25 29.29 -22.59 -54.61
C LYS A 25 30.53 -22.31 -53.70
N ASP A 26 30.47 -22.71 -52.41
CA ASP A 26 31.58 -23.22 -51.53
C ASP A 26 32.86 -22.35 -51.26
N LYS A 27 33.63 -22.43 -50.14
CA LYS A 27 33.55 -23.18 -48.85
C LYS A 27 34.47 -22.63 -47.71
N HIS A 28 34.00 -22.74 -46.46
CA HIS A 28 34.68 -23.09 -45.18
C HIS A 28 35.94 -22.37 -44.57
N LYS A 29 35.77 -21.97 -43.28
CA LYS A 29 36.61 -22.26 -42.05
C LYS A 29 38.01 -21.60 -41.89
N ASP A 30 38.60 -21.47 -40.68
CA ASP A 30 38.19 -21.83 -39.30
C ASP A 30 38.80 -20.91 -38.19
N LYS A 31 38.20 -20.94 -36.99
CA LYS A 31 38.73 -20.74 -35.59
C LYS A 31 39.81 -19.70 -35.16
N GLU A 32 39.35 -18.84 -34.24
CA GLU A 32 39.77 -18.66 -32.81
C GLU A 32 41.21 -18.36 -32.31
N HIS A 33 41.24 -17.46 -31.30
CA HIS A 33 41.84 -17.59 -29.94
C HIS A 33 43.14 -16.82 -29.52
N ARG A 34 42.97 -15.98 -28.48
CA ARG A 34 43.88 -15.71 -27.32
C ARG A 34 45.12 -14.80 -27.55
N HIS A 35 45.73 -14.17 -26.53
CA HIS A 35 45.55 -14.26 -25.05
C HIS A 35 45.80 -12.89 -24.33
N LYS A 36 45.58 -12.89 -22.99
CA LYS A 36 46.24 -12.19 -21.85
C LYS A 36 47.36 -11.14 -22.12
N ASP A 37 47.67 -10.20 -21.22
CA ASP A 37 47.50 -10.09 -19.74
C ASP A 37 47.44 -8.59 -19.31
N HIS A 38 47.17 -8.27 -18.03
CA HIS A 38 47.99 -7.33 -17.22
C HIS A 38 47.54 -7.20 -15.75
N LYS A 39 48.46 -6.75 -14.88
CA LYS A 39 48.34 -6.66 -13.41
C LYS A 39 49.29 -5.59 -12.87
N LYS A 40 48.92 -4.90 -11.78
CA LYS A 40 49.59 -3.69 -11.20
C LYS A 40 49.34 -2.42 -12.05
N ASP A 41 49.40 -1.18 -11.53
CA ASP A 41 50.24 -0.63 -10.45
C ASP A 41 49.56 0.22 -9.35
N LYS A 42 50.38 0.54 -8.33
CA LYS A 42 50.20 1.66 -7.39
C LYS A 42 51.41 2.58 -7.52
N GLU A 43 51.25 3.90 -7.40
CA GLU A 43 51.74 4.73 -6.28
C GLU A 43 51.57 6.23 -6.56
N ARG A 44 51.63 7.02 -5.48
CA ARG A 44 52.09 8.42 -5.33
C ARG A 44 51.95 9.43 -6.49
N GLU A 45 51.39 10.59 -6.11
CA GLU A 45 52.09 11.89 -6.17
C GLU A 45 51.78 12.66 -4.86
N LYS A 46 52.73 13.44 -4.30
CA LYS A 46 52.54 14.21 -3.04
C LYS A 46 53.65 15.25 -2.72
N PHE A 47 53.61 16.44 -3.32
CA PHE A 47 54.24 17.68 -2.80
C PHE A 47 53.28 18.86 -3.08
N LYS A 48 52.94 19.78 -2.16
CA LYS A 48 53.70 20.73 -1.30
C LYS A 48 54.30 21.94 -2.06
N HIS A 49 53.60 23.07 -2.02
CA HIS A 49 54.20 24.38 -1.70
C HIS A 49 53.20 25.28 -0.96
N SER A 50 53.59 26.53 -0.66
CA SER A 50 52.94 27.43 0.31
C SER A 50 53.33 28.90 0.07
N ASN A 51 52.54 29.84 0.62
CA ASN A 51 52.77 31.30 0.70
C ASN A 51 52.75 32.03 -0.68
N SER A 52 52.42 33.33 -0.84
CA SER A 52 51.89 34.43 0.02
C SER A 52 51.42 35.58 -0.93
N GLU A 53 50.95 36.80 -0.59
CA GLU A 53 50.81 37.64 0.64
C GLU A 53 49.61 38.65 0.48
N HIS A 54 49.65 39.81 1.16
CA HIS A 54 48.78 41.01 1.03
C HIS A 54 47.29 40.92 1.48
N LYS A 55 46.77 41.56 2.56
CA LYS A 55 47.22 42.46 3.67
C LYS A 55 46.64 43.90 3.64
N GLU A 56 46.26 44.36 4.85
CA GLU A 56 45.87 45.72 5.32
C GLU A 56 44.46 46.21 4.93
N HIS A 57 43.75 47.03 5.73
CA HIS A 57 43.99 47.63 7.07
C HIS A 57 42.68 47.41 7.93
N SER A 58 42.24 48.12 8.99
CA SER A 58 42.62 49.36 9.70
C SER A 58 42.08 49.39 11.15
N GLU A 59 42.75 50.13 12.04
CA GLU A 59 42.44 50.22 13.48
C GLU A 59 41.79 51.54 13.95
N LYS A 60 41.14 51.52 15.14
CA LYS A 60 41.14 52.53 16.25
C LYS A 60 40.06 52.15 17.30
N LYS A 61 40.09 52.53 18.61
CA LYS A 61 40.79 53.62 19.34
C LYS A 61 40.77 53.40 20.90
N HIS A 62 41.79 53.89 21.63
CA HIS A 62 41.91 54.13 23.12
C HIS A 62 41.77 52.92 24.10
N ARG A 63 42.47 52.78 25.26
CA ARG A 63 42.86 53.66 26.41
C ARG A 63 41.70 53.98 27.39
N ASP A 64 41.85 54.00 28.72
CA ASP A 64 43.05 54.04 29.60
C ASP A 64 42.86 53.32 30.99
N LYS A 65 43.90 53.41 31.85
CA LYS A 65 44.12 53.03 33.28
C LYS A 65 43.03 53.41 34.34
N ASP A 66 43.05 53.06 35.65
CA ASP A 66 43.94 52.32 36.61
C ASP A 66 43.14 51.92 37.89
N LYS A 67 43.54 50.89 38.68
CA LYS A 67 43.56 50.92 40.18
C LYS A 67 44.14 49.67 40.91
N GLU A 68 44.74 49.94 42.07
CA GLU A 68 45.37 49.07 43.10
C GLU A 68 44.35 48.43 44.10
N ARG A 69 44.66 47.49 45.05
CA ARG A 69 45.74 46.51 45.38
C ARG A 69 45.42 45.86 46.77
N LEU A 70 46.21 44.86 47.22
CA LEU A 70 46.24 44.24 48.60
C LEU A 70 45.09 43.22 48.89
N LYS A 71 45.22 42.16 49.73
CA LYS A 71 46.36 41.59 50.50
C LYS A 71 46.12 40.07 50.83
N HIS A 72 47.13 39.42 51.45
CA HIS A 72 47.28 38.02 51.97
C HIS A 72 46.02 37.23 52.40
N SER A 73 46.03 35.89 52.47
CA SER A 73 47.14 34.89 52.58
C SER A 73 46.95 33.66 51.62
N ASP A 74 47.44 32.41 51.76
CA ASP A 74 48.13 31.64 52.84
C ASP A 74 48.92 30.39 52.33
N SER A 75 49.39 29.54 53.26
CA SER A 75 50.04 28.21 53.16
C SER A 75 49.34 27.20 52.22
N SER A 76 50.02 26.40 51.37
CA SER A 76 50.90 25.21 51.65
C SER A 76 50.16 24.05 52.37
N SER A 77 50.32 22.76 52.04
CA SER A 77 51.25 22.10 51.08
C SER A 77 50.87 20.63 50.74
N ASP A 78 51.52 20.06 49.71
CA ASP A 78 52.14 18.70 49.59
C ASP A 78 51.72 17.51 50.50
N LYS A 79 51.81 16.19 50.15
CA LYS A 79 52.13 15.42 48.90
C LYS A 79 51.97 13.90 49.19
N HIS A 80 51.74 13.04 48.18
CA HIS A 80 52.17 11.61 48.13
C HIS A 80 51.57 10.61 49.20
N ARG A 81 51.71 9.27 49.21
CA ARG A 81 51.97 8.20 48.18
C ARG A 81 51.61 6.78 48.73
N GLN A 82 51.30 5.83 47.83
CA GLN A 82 51.70 4.39 47.86
C GLN A 82 51.12 3.32 48.86
N LYS A 83 50.33 2.37 48.31
CA LYS A 83 50.34 0.87 48.45
C LYS A 83 50.34 0.10 49.81
N HIS A 84 49.73 -1.12 49.75
CA HIS A 84 49.97 -2.36 50.54
C HIS A 84 49.46 -2.39 52.01
N LYS A 85 49.09 -3.53 52.65
CA LYS A 85 48.77 -4.94 52.23
C LYS A 85 47.98 -5.69 53.36
N ASP A 86 47.35 -6.82 52.99
CA ASP A 86 47.01 -8.06 53.77
C ASP A 86 46.55 -8.06 55.26
N ARG A 87 45.41 -8.76 55.51
CA ARG A 87 45.10 -9.72 56.62
C ARG A 87 45.17 -9.27 58.10
N ASP A 88 44.54 -9.92 59.10
CA ASP A 88 43.72 -11.14 59.19
C ASP A 88 42.78 -11.09 60.45
N LYS A 89 41.71 -11.93 60.49
CA LYS A 89 41.04 -12.45 61.73
C LYS A 89 40.35 -11.44 62.70
N ASP A 90 39.48 -11.81 63.65
CA ASP A 90 38.87 -13.10 64.05
C ASP A 90 37.52 -12.89 64.78
N LYS A 91 36.61 -13.89 64.75
CA LYS A 91 35.77 -14.45 65.87
C LYS A 91 34.41 -15.02 65.44
N ARG A 92 34.01 -16.12 66.11
CA ARG A 92 32.74 -16.85 65.95
C ARG A 92 31.67 -16.39 66.95
N ARG A 93 30.41 -16.72 66.66
CA ARG A 93 29.63 -17.60 67.55
C ARG A 93 28.64 -18.47 66.77
N GLU A 94 28.45 -19.69 67.25
CA GLU A 94 27.39 -20.64 66.85
C GLU A 94 26.17 -20.37 67.79
N GLU A 95 24.96 -20.93 67.67
CA GLU A 95 24.46 -22.22 67.17
C GLU A 95 23.02 -22.03 66.59
N LYS A 96 22.27 -22.97 65.99
CA LYS A 96 22.36 -24.30 65.32
C LYS A 96 21.02 -25.03 65.61
N ILE A 97 20.77 -26.19 64.98
CA ILE A 97 19.56 -27.04 65.15
C ILE A 97 18.31 -26.43 64.44
N GLN A 98 17.48 -27.13 63.64
CA GLN A 98 17.45 -28.57 63.29
C GLN A 98 16.90 -28.87 61.85
N SER A 99 16.54 -30.15 61.68
CA SER A 99 15.82 -30.96 60.67
C SER A 99 14.41 -30.50 60.24
N SER A 100 13.75 -31.01 59.19
CA SER A 100 14.06 -31.94 58.06
C SER A 100 12.82 -31.99 57.11
N HIS A 101 12.89 -32.30 55.80
CA HIS A 101 13.10 -33.65 55.23
C HIS A 101 13.43 -33.63 53.72
N LEU A 102 13.79 -34.79 53.15
CA LEU A 102 13.99 -35.01 51.70
C LEU A 102 12.60 -35.20 50.99
N GLU A 103 12.46 -35.14 49.65
CA GLU A 103 12.99 -36.07 48.63
C GLU A 103 13.37 -35.43 47.27
N LYS A 104 13.85 -36.26 46.33
CA LYS A 104 14.19 -35.92 44.93
C LYS A 104 13.20 -36.60 43.93
N PRO A 105 13.54 -36.95 42.66
CA PRO A 105 12.98 -36.18 41.54
C PRO A 105 12.24 -37.02 40.48
N LYS A 106 11.40 -36.40 39.65
CA LYS A 106 10.95 -36.97 38.36
C LYS A 106 10.99 -35.94 37.22
N ARG A 107 11.37 -36.42 36.04
CA ARG A 107 11.17 -35.76 34.73
C ARG A 107 9.79 -36.16 34.20
N GLU A 108 9.16 -35.33 33.37
CA GLU A 108 8.92 -35.60 31.93
C GLU A 108 8.03 -34.53 31.26
N LYS A 109 8.35 -34.24 29.98
CA LYS A 109 7.49 -33.92 28.81
C LYS A 109 6.33 -32.89 28.86
N GLU A 110 6.50 -31.90 27.98
CA GLU A 110 5.55 -31.44 26.92
C GLU A 110 4.13 -30.87 27.20
N ASN A 111 3.88 -29.75 26.51
CA ASN A 111 2.66 -29.33 25.79
C ASN A 111 1.29 -29.30 26.52
N GLY A 112 0.76 -28.09 26.75
CA GLY A 112 -0.59 -27.90 27.30
C GLY A 112 -1.20 -26.50 27.06
N TYR A 113 -1.38 -26.10 25.81
CA TYR A 113 -1.97 -24.79 25.47
C TYR A 113 -3.51 -24.82 25.62
N VAL A 114 -4.01 -24.58 26.83
CA VAL A 114 -5.45 -24.58 27.11
C VAL A 114 -6.12 -23.31 26.57
N ARG A 115 -7.12 -23.50 25.69
CA ARG A 115 -8.07 -22.44 25.32
C ARG A 115 -9.06 -22.23 26.46
N ASP A 116 -9.48 -20.99 26.67
CA ASP A 116 -10.75 -20.75 27.34
C ASP A 116 -11.59 -19.66 26.65
N ARG A 117 -12.91 -19.77 26.76
CA ARG A 117 -13.90 -18.78 26.32
C ARG A 117 -15.12 -18.82 27.25
N SER A 118 -15.32 -17.67 27.90
CA SER A 118 -16.38 -17.19 28.79
C SER A 118 -17.83 -17.46 28.29
N PRO A 119 -18.91 -17.16 29.07
CA PRO A 119 -18.93 -16.42 30.34
C PRO A 119 -19.90 -16.90 31.45
N ALA A 120 -19.73 -16.32 32.65
CA ALA A 120 -20.79 -16.08 33.63
C ALA A 120 -20.51 -14.72 34.32
N GLY A 121 -21.52 -14.10 34.95
CA GLY A 121 -21.36 -12.83 35.67
C GLY A 121 -22.56 -12.50 36.55
N ILE A 122 -22.43 -11.52 37.46
CA ILE A 122 -23.52 -11.06 38.34
C ILE A 122 -23.26 -9.62 38.84
N LYS A 123 -24.30 -8.77 38.70
CA LYS A 123 -24.72 -7.56 39.45
C LYS A 123 -23.80 -6.33 39.67
N SER A 124 -24.51 -5.20 39.75
CA SER A 124 -24.18 -3.85 40.25
C SER A 124 -24.34 -3.78 41.80
N GLU A 125 -24.18 -2.69 42.57
CA GLU A 125 -24.40 -1.22 42.40
C GLU A 125 -23.29 -0.37 43.14
N PRO A 126 -23.49 0.87 43.67
CA PRO A 126 -23.32 2.11 42.89
C PRO A 126 -22.53 3.28 43.56
N GLU A 127 -22.28 4.35 42.77
CA GLU A 127 -21.92 5.76 43.13
C GLU A 127 -20.56 5.94 43.89
N GLU A 128 -19.94 7.12 44.06
CA GLU A 128 -20.36 8.54 43.95
C GLU A 128 -19.17 9.50 43.62
N ASP A 129 -19.49 10.79 43.37
CA ASP A 129 -18.68 12.04 43.47
C ASP A 129 -17.65 12.52 42.39
N ASN A 130 -18.14 13.50 41.60
CA ASN A 130 -17.58 14.76 41.07
C ASN A 130 -16.17 14.99 40.45
N GLY A 131 -16.17 15.87 39.41
CA GLY A 131 -15.02 16.56 38.82
C GLY A 131 -15.42 17.36 37.56
N PHE A 132 -15.60 18.68 37.64
CA PHE A 132 -16.47 19.47 36.73
C PHE A 132 -15.74 20.64 36.01
N TYR A 133 -16.14 20.91 34.74
CA TYR A 133 -16.16 22.17 33.94
C TYR A 133 -15.37 22.13 32.59
N PRO A 134 -15.84 22.81 31.51
CA PRO A 134 -17.19 22.75 30.91
C PRO A 134 -17.16 22.59 29.36
N SER A 135 -18.34 22.51 28.71
CA SER A 135 -18.48 22.53 27.24
C SER A 135 -19.27 23.75 26.73
N PRO A 136 -18.84 24.41 25.64
CA PRO A 136 -19.69 25.29 24.84
C PRO A 136 -20.72 24.52 24.00
N GLN A 137 -21.85 25.16 23.69
CA GLN A 137 -23.08 24.53 23.21
C GLN A 137 -23.06 24.05 21.75
N HIS A 138 -24.02 23.19 21.42
CA HIS A 138 -24.29 22.64 20.09
C HIS A 138 -24.34 23.68 18.96
N ASN A 139 -23.82 23.29 17.80
CA ASN A 139 -24.44 23.67 16.53
C ASN A 139 -24.53 22.45 15.57
N LYS A 140 -25.47 22.50 14.62
CA LYS A 140 -25.95 21.29 13.90
C LYS A 140 -24.89 20.71 12.96
N SER A 141 -24.52 19.44 13.15
CA SER A 141 -23.51 18.75 12.34
C SER A 141 -24.05 18.27 10.98
N SER A 142 -23.39 18.73 9.91
CA SER A 142 -23.65 18.29 8.53
C SER A 142 -22.95 16.96 8.21
N ARG A 143 -23.34 16.31 7.11
CA ARG A 143 -22.70 15.06 6.64
C ARG A 143 -21.30 15.34 6.11
N GLN A 144 -20.26 14.88 6.80
CA GLN A 144 -18.94 14.68 6.20
C GLN A 144 -18.92 13.36 5.43
N GLU A 145 -18.75 13.44 4.10
CA GLU A 145 -18.36 12.31 3.25
C GLU A 145 -16.87 12.38 2.96
N TYR A 146 -16.17 11.25 3.04
CA TYR A 146 -14.76 11.15 2.65
C TYR A 146 -14.67 10.99 1.13
N ASP A 147 -14.25 12.04 0.43
CA ASP A 147 -14.03 12.02 -1.02
C ASP A 147 -12.62 11.51 -1.36
N ASP A 148 -12.38 10.23 -1.05
CA ASP A 148 -11.25 9.48 -1.62
C ASP A 148 -11.62 9.08 -3.07
N GLU A 149 -11.32 9.95 -4.05
CA GLU A 149 -11.35 9.60 -5.48
C GLU A 149 -10.22 8.61 -5.88
N GLU A 150 -10.03 7.53 -5.11
CA GLU A 150 -9.51 6.29 -5.67
C GLU A 150 -10.65 5.65 -6.48
N TYR A 151 -10.44 5.42 -7.78
CA TYR A 151 -11.49 4.98 -8.72
C TYR A 151 -11.91 3.51 -8.48
N GLU A 152 -12.62 3.25 -7.38
CA GLU A 152 -13.08 1.92 -6.97
C GLU A 152 -14.23 1.46 -7.89
N TYR A 153 -13.88 0.67 -8.90
CA TYR A 153 -14.84 0.01 -9.80
C TYR A 153 -15.73 -0.97 -9.02
N LYS A 154 -16.90 -0.50 -8.59
CA LYS A 154 -17.91 -1.30 -7.86
C LYS A 154 -18.49 -2.39 -8.78
N PRO A 155 -18.21 -3.70 -8.53
CA PRO A 155 -18.66 -4.76 -9.43
C PRO A 155 -20.18 -4.96 -9.35
N LYS A 156 -20.78 -5.41 -10.46
CA LYS A 156 -22.22 -5.65 -10.59
C LYS A 156 -22.72 -6.60 -9.49
N LYS A 157 -23.79 -6.22 -8.79
CA LYS A 157 -24.55 -7.17 -7.95
C LYS A 157 -25.19 -8.23 -8.84
N VAL A 158 -24.89 -9.50 -8.62
CA VAL A 158 -25.61 -10.61 -9.22
C VAL A 158 -27.02 -10.64 -8.64
N LYS A 159 -28.04 -10.51 -9.49
CA LYS A 159 -29.39 -10.98 -9.15
C LYS A 159 -29.37 -12.50 -9.29
N LEU A 160 -29.73 -13.21 -8.23
CA LEU A 160 -30.21 -14.58 -8.37
C LEU A 160 -31.66 -14.47 -8.86
N GLU A 161 -31.92 -14.96 -10.07
CA GLU A 161 -33.29 -15.16 -10.53
C GLU A 161 -33.87 -16.42 -9.84
N HIS A 162 -35.19 -16.43 -9.68
CA HIS A 162 -35.86 -17.33 -8.75
C HIS A 162 -36.91 -18.14 -9.51
N ASP A 163 -36.51 -19.31 -10.01
CA ASP A 163 -37.36 -20.14 -10.88
C ASP A 163 -38.70 -20.51 -10.23
N LYS A 164 -39.77 -20.38 -11.01
CA LYS A 164 -41.11 -20.88 -10.69
C LYS A 164 -41.45 -22.03 -11.63
N LYS A 165 -41.91 -23.15 -11.05
CA LYS A 165 -42.20 -24.40 -11.78
C LYS A 165 -43.44 -24.32 -12.68
N ALA A 166 -43.35 -24.98 -13.84
CA ALA A 166 -44.49 -25.55 -14.58
C ALA A 166 -44.23 -27.05 -14.88
N LYS A 167 -45.19 -27.79 -15.49
CA LYS A 167 -45.24 -29.27 -15.44
C LYS A 167 -45.09 -30.00 -16.80
N LYS A 168 -44.05 -30.85 -16.89
CA LYS A 168 -44.08 -32.31 -17.20
C LYS A 168 -44.91 -32.86 -18.39
N ARG A 169 -44.23 -33.30 -19.47
CA ARG A 169 -44.46 -34.50 -20.35
C ARG A 169 -43.49 -34.42 -21.58
N LYS A 170 -43.08 -35.47 -22.32
CA LYS A 170 -42.73 -36.90 -22.06
C LYS A 170 -42.19 -37.55 -23.39
N HIS A 171 -40.95 -38.09 -23.44
CA HIS A 171 -40.36 -38.88 -24.57
C HIS A 171 -40.20 -38.10 -25.92
N GLU A 172 -39.41 -38.48 -26.95
CA GLU A 172 -38.46 -39.60 -27.23
C GLU A 172 -37.31 -39.15 -28.21
N TYR A 173 -36.48 -40.09 -28.68
CA TYR A 173 -35.47 -40.13 -29.80
C TYR A 173 -35.89 -39.42 -31.12
N ASP A 174 -35.06 -39.20 -32.17
CA ASP A 174 -33.60 -38.98 -32.44
C ASP A 174 -33.47 -38.52 -33.93
N GLU A 175 -32.31 -38.01 -34.38
CA GLU A 175 -31.89 -37.83 -35.82
C GLU A 175 -32.80 -36.89 -36.71
N ASP A 176 -32.45 -36.35 -37.90
CA ASP A 176 -31.16 -35.96 -38.51
C ASP A 176 -31.34 -34.83 -39.57
N GLU A 177 -30.21 -34.30 -40.09
CA GLU A 177 -29.90 -33.66 -41.40
C GLU A 177 -30.82 -32.64 -42.16
N GLU A 178 -30.18 -31.51 -42.58
CA GLU A 178 -30.21 -30.75 -43.88
C GLU A 178 -31.56 -30.30 -44.55
N ASP A 179 -31.67 -29.36 -45.50
CA ASP A 179 -30.73 -28.63 -46.41
C ASP A 179 -31.21 -27.18 -46.82
N GLU A 180 -30.47 -26.52 -47.72
CA GLU A 180 -30.57 -25.21 -48.43
C GLU A 180 -31.96 -24.70 -48.94
N GLY A 181 -32.05 -23.39 -49.34
CA GLY A 181 -33.37 -22.84 -49.79
C GLY A 181 -33.58 -21.36 -50.24
N ILE A 182 -32.56 -20.61 -50.69
CA ILE A 182 -32.61 -19.45 -51.63
C ILE A 182 -33.87 -18.50 -51.71
N LYS A 183 -33.66 -17.20 -51.34
CA LYS A 183 -34.13 -15.88 -51.95
C LYS A 183 -35.51 -15.81 -52.69
N HIS A 184 -36.36 -14.76 -52.57
CA HIS A 184 -36.06 -13.33 -52.88
C HIS A 184 -37.23 -12.31 -52.66
N LYS A 185 -36.91 -11.01 -52.43
CA LYS A 185 -37.65 -9.73 -52.69
C LYS A 185 -39.01 -9.32 -52.01
N LYS A 186 -38.88 -8.32 -51.10
CA LYS A 186 -39.69 -7.07 -50.89
C LYS A 186 -41.24 -7.07 -50.79
N LYS A 187 -41.75 -6.64 -49.61
CA LYS A 187 -42.65 -5.46 -49.45
C LYS A 187 -42.57 -4.89 -48.02
N ILE A 188 -43.09 -3.68 -47.78
CA ILE A 188 -42.84 -2.85 -46.57
C ILE A 188 -44.08 -2.76 -45.67
N LYS A 189 -43.90 -2.91 -44.34
CA LYS A 189 -44.66 -2.18 -43.30
C LYS A 189 -44.00 -2.29 -41.92
N ASP A 190 -44.04 -1.20 -41.15
CA ASP A 190 -43.37 -1.09 -39.84
C ASP A 190 -44.03 -1.89 -38.71
N LYS A 191 -43.19 -2.49 -37.85
CA LYS A 191 -43.40 -2.50 -36.38
C LYS A 191 -42.09 -2.81 -35.64
N LYS A 192 -42.01 -2.36 -34.38
CA LYS A 192 -40.79 -2.38 -33.56
C LYS A 192 -40.48 -3.78 -33.01
N GLY A 193 -39.21 -4.16 -33.10
CA GLY A 193 -38.48 -4.85 -32.03
C GLY A 193 -38.41 -6.38 -32.08
N THR A 194 -37.24 -6.90 -32.42
CA THR A 194 -36.80 -8.26 -32.11
C THR A 194 -35.34 -8.28 -31.64
N ASP A 195 -35.08 -9.21 -30.72
CA ASP A 195 -33.83 -9.88 -30.39
C ASP A 195 -32.48 -9.18 -30.62
N GLY A 196 -32.02 -8.53 -29.55
CA GLY A 196 -30.59 -8.42 -29.27
C GLY A 196 -29.98 -9.80 -28.99
N LYS A 197 -29.66 -10.53 -30.08
CA LYS A 197 -29.06 -11.87 -30.09
C LYS A 197 -27.91 -11.94 -29.07
N LYS A 198 -28.04 -12.80 -28.04
CA LYS A 198 -26.95 -13.05 -27.08
C LYS A 198 -25.79 -13.69 -27.84
N VAL A 199 -24.84 -12.87 -28.29
CA VAL A 199 -23.51 -13.32 -28.67
C VAL A 199 -22.96 -14.14 -27.50
N LYS A 200 -22.69 -15.43 -27.71
CA LYS A 200 -21.80 -16.18 -26.81
C LYS A 200 -20.51 -15.38 -26.80
N LYS A 201 -20.24 -14.68 -25.69
CA LYS A 201 -18.96 -14.00 -25.55
C LYS A 201 -17.92 -15.11 -25.46
N GLU A 202 -17.13 -15.26 -26.53
CA GLU A 202 -15.96 -16.12 -26.53
C GLU A 202 -15.13 -15.80 -25.28
N GLU A 203 -14.66 -16.85 -24.60
CA GLU A 203 -13.76 -16.68 -23.47
C GLU A 203 -12.41 -16.25 -24.05
N GLU A 204 -12.23 -14.94 -24.22
CA GLU A 204 -11.00 -14.28 -24.68
C GLU A 204 -9.79 -14.99 -24.06
N GLU A 205 -9.04 -15.71 -24.89
CA GLU A 205 -8.05 -16.69 -24.44
C GLU A 205 -7.03 -16.00 -23.53
N LYS A 206 -7.10 -16.31 -22.23
CA LYS A 206 -6.57 -15.44 -21.20
C LYS A 206 -5.08 -15.70 -21.03
N TRP A 207 -4.27 -14.95 -21.79
CA TRP A 207 -2.82 -15.06 -21.88
C TRP A 207 -2.13 -15.59 -20.60
N LYS A 208 -1.71 -16.85 -20.68
CA LYS A 208 -1.03 -17.57 -19.61
C LYS A 208 0.49 -17.34 -19.63
N TRP A 209 0.90 -16.09 -19.43
CA TRP A 209 2.33 -15.71 -19.44
C TRP A 209 3.22 -16.48 -18.43
N TRP A 210 2.62 -17.20 -17.47
CA TRP A 210 3.33 -18.05 -16.50
C TRP A 210 3.71 -19.44 -17.04
N GLU A 211 3.19 -19.81 -18.21
CA GLU A 211 3.56 -21.03 -18.97
C GLU A 211 4.62 -20.73 -20.05
N GLU A 212 4.98 -19.45 -20.26
CA GLU A 212 5.98 -19.01 -21.24
C GLU A 212 7.44 -19.05 -20.71
N GLU A 213 8.40 -19.14 -21.64
CA GLU A 213 9.81 -18.91 -21.32
C GLU A 213 10.10 -17.44 -20.95
N ARG A 214 11.06 -17.24 -20.04
CA ARG A 214 11.45 -15.92 -19.54
C ARG A 214 12.63 -15.33 -20.31
N TYR A 215 12.60 -14.03 -20.58
CA TYR A 215 13.75 -13.31 -21.13
C TYR A 215 14.94 -13.28 -20.16
N THR A 216 16.07 -13.83 -20.59
CA THR A 216 17.33 -13.92 -19.83
C THR A 216 18.30 -12.77 -20.08
N ASP A 217 18.21 -12.09 -21.23
CA ASP A 217 19.10 -10.99 -21.69
C ASP A 217 18.89 -9.63 -20.98
N GLY A 218 18.16 -9.64 -19.86
CA GLY A 218 17.78 -8.44 -19.13
C GLY A 218 16.78 -7.53 -19.86
N SER A 219 16.33 -7.83 -21.07
CA SER A 219 15.24 -7.10 -21.74
C SER A 219 13.91 -7.33 -21.01
N LYS A 220 12.93 -6.46 -21.27
CA LYS A 220 11.60 -6.50 -20.63
C LYS A 220 10.48 -6.70 -21.65
N TRP A 221 10.73 -6.25 -22.87
CA TRP A 221 9.89 -6.40 -24.05
C TRP A 221 10.79 -6.40 -25.29
N ARG A 222 10.28 -6.94 -26.39
CA ARG A 222 10.78 -6.80 -27.76
C ARG A 222 9.99 -5.73 -28.50
N PHE A 223 8.66 -5.71 -28.35
CA PHE A 223 7.76 -4.73 -28.94
C PHE A 223 6.91 -4.01 -27.89
N LEU A 224 6.64 -2.72 -28.10
CA LEU A 224 5.84 -1.85 -27.24
C LEU A 224 5.24 -0.68 -28.06
N GLU A 225 3.91 -0.70 -28.27
CA GLU A 225 3.12 0.43 -28.80
C GLU A 225 2.08 0.90 -27.78
N HIS A 226 1.89 2.21 -27.63
CA HIS A 226 0.80 2.81 -26.85
C HIS A 226 0.41 4.20 -27.38
N LYS A 227 -0.77 4.71 -27.02
CA LYS A 227 -1.27 6.03 -27.47
C LYS A 227 -0.78 7.23 -26.66
N GLY A 228 0.22 7.04 -25.80
CA GLY A 228 0.71 8.09 -24.89
C GLY A 228 -0.22 8.32 -23.68
N PRO A 229 0.05 9.36 -22.87
CA PRO A 229 -0.79 9.74 -21.73
C PRO A 229 -2.07 10.48 -22.13
N VAL A 230 -3.09 10.41 -21.29
CA VAL A 230 -4.20 11.38 -21.27
C VAL A 230 -3.88 12.48 -20.27
N PHE A 231 -3.94 13.73 -20.72
CA PHE A 231 -3.76 14.91 -19.88
C PHE A 231 -4.98 15.19 -18.99
N ALA A 232 -4.74 15.84 -17.84
CA ALA A 232 -5.83 16.36 -17.02
C ALA A 232 -6.60 17.46 -17.81
N PRO A 233 -7.95 17.52 -17.74
CA PRO A 233 -8.75 18.53 -18.43
C PRO A 233 -8.27 19.97 -18.17
N PRO A 234 -8.42 20.90 -19.13
CA PRO A 234 -8.08 22.31 -18.92
C PRO A 234 -8.87 22.91 -17.76
N TYR A 235 -8.41 24.04 -17.24
CA TYR A 235 -9.16 24.77 -16.22
C TYR A 235 -10.41 25.42 -16.83
N GLU A 236 -11.55 25.25 -16.18
CA GLU A 236 -12.80 25.95 -16.46
C GLU A 236 -12.94 27.09 -15.42
N PRO A 237 -12.85 28.37 -15.83
CA PRO A 237 -12.98 29.51 -14.91
C PRO A 237 -14.32 29.55 -14.18
N LEU A 238 -14.33 30.18 -13.01
CA LEU A 238 -15.54 30.31 -12.21
C LEU A 238 -16.61 31.14 -12.95
N PRO A 239 -17.89 30.73 -12.90
CA PRO A 239 -18.98 31.55 -13.42
C PRO A 239 -19.01 32.89 -12.69
N GLY A 240 -19.08 34.03 -13.38
CA GLY A 240 -18.92 35.37 -12.78
C GLY A 240 -19.95 35.79 -11.72
N LYS A 241 -20.90 34.92 -11.36
CA LYS A 241 -21.76 35.03 -10.18
C LYS A 241 -21.10 34.49 -8.90
N VAL A 242 -20.00 33.76 -9.01
CA VAL A 242 -19.17 33.19 -7.93
C VAL A 242 -17.94 34.07 -7.79
N LYS A 243 -17.71 34.61 -6.58
CA LYS A 243 -16.68 35.61 -6.30
C LYS A 243 -15.65 35.10 -5.30
N PHE A 244 -14.48 35.71 -5.38
CA PHE A 244 -13.45 35.71 -4.34
C PHE A 244 -13.49 37.07 -3.65
N TYR A 245 -13.19 37.13 -2.35
CA TYR A 245 -13.14 38.40 -1.60
C TYR A 245 -11.79 38.55 -0.89
N TYR A 246 -11.29 39.79 -0.87
CA TYR A 246 -10.11 40.18 -0.11
C TYR A 246 -10.42 41.39 0.75
N GLY A 247 -10.23 41.28 2.07
CA GLY A 247 -10.58 42.34 3.03
C GLY A 247 -12.06 42.73 2.97
N GLY A 248 -12.94 41.76 2.71
CA GLY A 248 -14.40 41.96 2.52
C GLY A 248 -14.81 42.57 1.18
N LYS A 249 -13.88 42.93 0.29
CA LYS A 249 -14.18 43.48 -1.04
C LYS A 249 -14.10 42.38 -2.11
N PRO A 250 -15.08 42.28 -3.04
CA PRO A 250 -15.03 41.30 -4.12
C PRO A 250 -13.88 41.63 -5.08
N MET A 251 -13.11 40.62 -5.46
CA MET A 251 -11.95 40.73 -6.35
C MET A 251 -11.99 39.62 -7.38
N LYS A 252 -11.88 39.96 -8.67
CA LYS A 252 -11.74 38.97 -9.75
C LYS A 252 -10.27 38.60 -9.88
N LEU A 253 -9.99 37.30 -9.86
CA LEU A 253 -8.64 36.76 -10.04
C LEU A 253 -8.30 36.55 -11.52
N SER A 254 -7.00 36.50 -11.81
CA SER A 254 -6.47 35.98 -13.08
C SER A 254 -6.66 34.47 -13.16
N ALA A 255 -6.83 33.90 -14.36
CA ALA A 255 -7.15 32.47 -14.50
C ALA A 255 -6.14 31.50 -13.81
N PRO A 256 -4.80 31.76 -13.80
CA PRO A 256 -3.86 30.93 -13.05
C PRO A 256 -4.02 31.05 -11.53
N ALA A 257 -4.21 32.28 -11.02
CA ALA A 257 -4.46 32.53 -9.61
C ALA A 257 -5.82 31.95 -9.16
N GLU A 258 -6.83 31.99 -10.02
CA GLU A 258 -8.16 31.42 -9.79
C GLU A 258 -8.10 29.88 -9.73
N GLU A 259 -7.45 29.20 -10.69
CA GLU A 259 -7.26 27.73 -10.68
C GLU A 259 -6.69 27.27 -9.34
N VAL A 260 -5.63 27.94 -8.87
CA VAL A 260 -4.94 27.63 -7.60
C VAL A 260 -5.79 27.95 -6.38
N ALA A 261 -6.50 29.09 -6.38
CA ALA A 261 -7.45 29.42 -5.32
C ALA A 261 -8.58 28.38 -5.21
N THR A 262 -9.04 27.80 -6.33
CA THR A 262 -10.05 26.72 -6.27
C THR A 262 -9.56 25.49 -5.51
N PHE A 263 -8.26 25.18 -5.52
CA PHE A 263 -7.74 24.01 -4.80
C PHE A 263 -7.83 24.19 -3.28
N PHE A 264 -7.62 25.40 -2.78
CA PHE A 264 -7.79 25.71 -1.35
C PHE A 264 -9.28 25.77 -0.98
N ALA A 265 -10.12 26.41 -1.80
CA ALA A 265 -11.58 26.49 -1.60
C ALA A 265 -12.26 25.11 -1.52
N LYS A 266 -11.86 24.18 -2.39
CA LYS A 266 -12.30 22.77 -2.38
C LYS A 266 -11.88 22.00 -1.13
N MET A 267 -10.87 22.48 -0.41
CA MET A 267 -10.32 21.86 0.80
C MET A 267 -10.70 22.60 2.09
N LEU A 268 -11.53 23.65 2.04
CA LEU A 268 -11.76 24.55 3.18
C LEU A 268 -12.20 23.82 4.47
N ASP A 269 -13.04 22.79 4.35
CA ASP A 269 -13.55 21.96 5.46
C ASP A 269 -12.55 20.88 5.97
N HIS A 270 -11.35 20.78 5.39
CA HIS A 270 -10.38 19.72 5.68
C HIS A 270 -9.23 20.24 6.55
N GLU A 271 -8.91 19.51 7.63
CA GLU A 271 -7.75 19.64 8.56
C GLU A 271 -6.39 20.08 7.98
N TYR A 272 -6.16 20.00 6.66
CA TYR A 272 -4.97 20.60 6.04
C TYR A 272 -5.03 22.14 6.01
N THR A 273 -6.18 22.77 5.77
CA THR A 273 -6.29 24.25 5.67
C THR A 273 -6.12 24.96 7.01
N THR A 274 -6.18 24.22 8.11
CA THR A 274 -5.90 24.67 9.48
C THR A 274 -4.45 24.46 9.92
N LYS A 275 -3.57 23.85 9.11
CA LYS A 275 -2.14 23.64 9.45
C LYS A 275 -1.27 24.75 8.90
N ASP A 276 -0.46 25.38 9.74
CA ASP A 276 0.35 26.55 9.36
C ASP A 276 1.35 26.26 8.24
N ILE A 277 1.98 25.09 8.24
CA ILE A 277 2.87 24.65 7.15
C ILE A 277 2.10 24.62 5.82
N PHE A 278 0.90 24.06 5.81
CA PHE A 278 0.04 23.99 4.62
C PHE A 278 -0.38 25.38 4.15
N ARG A 279 -0.84 26.24 5.07
CA ARG A 279 -1.25 27.64 4.81
C ARG A 279 -0.07 28.45 4.23
N LYS A 280 1.10 28.38 4.85
CA LYS A 280 2.34 29.08 4.47
C LYS A 280 2.82 28.65 3.09
N ASN A 281 2.87 27.35 2.82
CA ASN A 281 3.29 26.82 1.53
C ASN A 281 2.29 27.12 0.41
N PHE A 282 0.98 26.95 0.68
CA PHE A 282 -0.08 27.35 -0.25
C PHE A 282 0.06 28.82 -0.64
N PHE A 283 0.16 29.72 0.34
CA PHE A 283 0.23 31.15 0.07
C PHE A 283 1.52 31.55 -0.68
N LYS A 284 2.66 30.93 -0.34
CA LYS A 284 3.94 31.12 -1.03
C LYS A 284 3.90 30.70 -2.50
N ASP A 285 3.22 29.61 -2.83
CA ASP A 285 3.11 29.14 -4.21
C ASP A 285 1.98 29.83 -4.99
N TRP A 286 0.82 30.09 -4.37
CA TRP A 286 -0.27 30.84 -4.98
C TRP A 286 0.15 32.27 -5.37
N ARG A 287 0.96 32.93 -4.53
CA ARG A 287 1.59 34.23 -4.86
C ARG A 287 2.60 34.18 -6.02
N LYS A 288 2.94 33.03 -6.59
CA LYS A 288 3.76 32.97 -7.82
C LYS A 288 2.88 33.16 -9.06
N GLU A 289 1.76 32.44 -9.11
CA GLU A 289 0.82 32.38 -10.24
C GLU A 289 -0.05 33.65 -10.40
N MET A 290 -0.07 34.51 -9.38
CA MET A 290 -0.69 35.85 -9.41
C MET A 290 -0.02 36.83 -10.39
N THR A 291 -0.76 37.81 -10.91
CA THR A 291 -0.19 38.99 -11.58
C THR A 291 0.50 39.95 -10.59
N SER A 292 1.17 41.00 -11.07
CA SER A 292 1.82 42.01 -10.21
C SER A 292 0.83 42.79 -9.36
N GLU A 293 -0.38 43.01 -9.87
CA GLU A 293 -1.48 43.73 -9.23
C GLU A 293 -2.15 42.86 -8.16
N GLU A 294 -2.34 41.57 -8.45
CA GLU A 294 -2.78 40.59 -7.46
C GLU A 294 -1.73 40.44 -6.33
N LYS A 295 -0.44 40.44 -6.67
CA LYS A 295 0.68 40.38 -5.71
C LYS A 295 0.77 41.61 -4.80
N SER A 296 0.36 42.80 -5.24
CA SER A 296 0.38 44.01 -4.40
C SER A 296 -0.83 44.10 -3.48
N VAL A 297 -1.99 43.60 -3.91
CA VAL A 297 -3.22 43.57 -3.08
C VAL A 297 -3.22 42.42 -2.07
N ILE A 298 -3.00 41.18 -2.52
CA ILE A 298 -3.28 39.96 -1.74
C ILE A 298 -2.07 39.61 -0.85
N THR A 299 -1.82 40.42 0.18
CA THR A 299 -0.66 40.31 1.08
C THR A 299 -0.84 39.37 2.28
N ASP A 300 -2.07 39.05 2.68
CA ASP A 300 -2.38 38.24 3.87
C ASP A 300 -3.47 37.19 3.59
N LEU A 301 -3.15 35.90 3.77
CA LEU A 301 -4.09 34.79 3.58
C LEU A 301 -5.31 34.89 4.51
N ASN A 302 -5.18 35.49 5.70
CA ASN A 302 -6.28 35.60 6.66
C ASN A 302 -7.33 36.65 6.25
N LYS A 303 -7.02 37.51 5.28
CA LYS A 303 -7.96 38.47 4.67
C LYS A 303 -8.62 37.93 3.40
N CYS A 304 -8.26 36.73 2.96
CA CYS A 304 -8.81 36.05 1.79
C CYS A 304 -10.03 35.23 2.20
N ASP A 305 -11.19 35.45 1.56
CA ASP A 305 -12.36 34.59 1.74
C ASP A 305 -12.60 33.71 0.50
N PHE A 306 -12.74 32.41 0.78
CA PHE A 306 -12.97 31.34 -0.19
C PHE A 306 -14.35 30.67 0.01
N SER A 307 -15.22 31.22 0.88
CA SER A 307 -16.53 30.70 1.25
C SER A 307 -17.42 30.41 0.03
N GLU A 308 -17.72 31.44 -0.77
CA GLU A 308 -18.59 31.38 -1.95
C GLU A 308 -18.06 30.42 -3.02
N MET A 309 -16.72 30.35 -3.17
CA MET A 309 -16.05 29.36 -4.02
C MET A 309 -16.23 27.94 -3.48
N SER A 310 -16.12 27.73 -2.17
CA SER A 310 -16.30 26.44 -1.51
C SER A 310 -17.75 25.95 -1.60
N GLU A 311 -18.71 26.84 -1.37
CA GLU A 311 -20.15 26.57 -1.55
C GLU A 311 -20.50 26.20 -2.98
N TYR A 312 -19.93 26.91 -3.98
CA TYR A 312 -20.07 26.53 -5.39
C TYR A 312 -19.58 25.10 -5.65
N PHE A 313 -18.41 24.70 -5.14
CA PHE A 313 -17.91 23.33 -5.34
C PHE A 313 -18.69 22.26 -4.57
N LYS A 314 -19.25 22.60 -3.39
CA LYS A 314 -20.18 21.75 -2.64
C LYS A 314 -21.49 21.54 -3.43
N ALA A 315 -22.09 22.61 -3.93
CA ALA A 315 -23.28 22.57 -4.78
C ALA A 315 -23.04 21.77 -6.08
N GLN A 316 -21.89 21.95 -6.72
CA GLN A 316 -21.46 21.15 -7.88
C GLN A 316 -21.32 19.66 -7.56
N SER A 317 -20.85 19.30 -6.36
CA SER A 317 -20.77 17.89 -5.93
C SER A 317 -22.16 17.28 -5.74
N GLU A 318 -23.08 17.99 -5.08
CA GLU A 318 -24.48 17.54 -4.95
C GLU A 318 -25.21 17.48 -6.30
N ALA A 319 -24.98 18.44 -7.20
CA ALA A 319 -25.50 18.39 -8.57
C ALA A 319 -25.01 17.12 -9.32
N ARG A 320 -23.71 16.78 -9.23
CA ARG A 320 -23.18 15.52 -9.78
C ARG A 320 -23.83 14.28 -9.17
N LYS A 321 -24.12 14.28 -7.86
CA LYS A 321 -24.87 13.21 -7.20
C LYS A 321 -26.32 13.14 -7.70
N GLN A 322 -26.95 14.27 -8.02
CA GLN A 322 -28.34 14.37 -8.47
C GLN A 322 -28.56 14.18 -9.99
N MET A 323 -27.52 14.25 -10.84
CA MET A 323 -27.61 14.04 -12.31
C MET A 323 -28.51 12.85 -12.71
N SER A 324 -29.17 12.96 -13.85
CA SER A 324 -30.01 11.91 -14.42
C SER A 324 -29.23 10.61 -14.70
N LYS A 325 -29.97 9.52 -14.94
CA LYS A 325 -29.38 8.24 -15.37
C LYS A 325 -28.73 8.36 -16.76
N GLU A 326 -29.25 9.24 -17.61
CA GLU A 326 -28.81 9.41 -19.00
C GLU A 326 -27.49 10.18 -19.08
N GLU A 327 -27.37 11.30 -18.35
CA GLU A 327 -26.11 12.03 -18.21
C GLU A 327 -25.01 11.14 -17.60
N LYS A 328 -25.33 10.41 -16.52
CA LYS A 328 -24.41 9.47 -15.88
C LYS A 328 -23.98 8.33 -16.81
N GLN A 329 -24.86 7.85 -17.69
CA GLN A 329 -24.52 6.82 -18.68
C GLN A 329 -23.67 7.41 -19.82
N LYS A 330 -23.96 8.62 -20.32
CA LYS A 330 -23.15 9.32 -21.33
C LYS A 330 -21.72 9.57 -20.83
N ILE A 331 -21.56 10.08 -19.61
CA ILE A 331 -20.25 10.28 -18.97
C ILE A 331 -19.50 8.95 -18.83
N LYS A 332 -20.21 7.86 -18.49
CA LYS A 332 -19.62 6.52 -18.38
C LYS A 332 -19.18 5.98 -19.74
N GLU A 333 -19.98 6.14 -20.79
CA GLU A 333 -19.64 5.70 -22.16
C GLU A 333 -18.42 6.44 -22.71
N GLU A 334 -18.30 7.75 -22.44
CA GLU A 334 -17.10 8.52 -22.79
C GLU A 334 -15.86 8.05 -22.01
N ASN A 335 -16.00 7.76 -20.71
CA ASN A 335 -14.94 7.16 -19.91
C ASN A 335 -14.55 5.75 -20.40
N GLU A 336 -15.51 4.95 -20.88
CA GLU A 336 -15.28 3.62 -21.46
C GLU A 336 -14.60 3.72 -22.84
N ARG A 337 -14.96 4.69 -23.69
CA ARG A 337 -14.26 5.02 -24.96
C ARG A 337 -12.79 5.38 -24.70
N LEU A 338 -12.56 6.33 -23.78
CA LEU A 338 -11.22 6.79 -23.42
C LEU A 338 -10.35 5.65 -22.83
N LEU A 339 -10.97 4.72 -22.10
CA LEU A 339 -10.32 3.50 -21.59
C LEU A 339 -9.95 2.52 -22.72
N GLN A 340 -10.76 2.39 -23.77
CA GLN A 340 -10.42 1.52 -24.90
C GLN A 340 -9.29 2.09 -25.77
N GLU A 341 -9.21 3.42 -25.91
CA GLU A 341 -8.20 4.10 -26.71
C GLU A 341 -6.85 4.26 -26.00
N TYR A 342 -6.84 4.71 -24.73
CA TYR A 342 -5.61 5.01 -23.98
C TYR A 342 -5.33 4.05 -22.81
N GLY A 343 -6.29 3.20 -22.43
CA GLY A 343 -6.14 2.28 -21.30
C GLY A 343 -5.37 1.00 -21.60
N PHE A 344 -4.86 0.83 -22.82
CA PHE A 344 -4.15 -0.36 -23.28
C PHE A 344 -2.92 -0.01 -24.11
N CYS A 345 -1.98 -0.95 -24.16
CA CYS A 345 -0.82 -0.98 -25.05
C CYS A 345 -0.79 -2.32 -25.79
N ILE A 346 0.04 -2.41 -26.82
CA ILE A 346 0.50 -3.70 -27.37
C ILE A 346 1.91 -3.91 -26.82
N MET A 347 2.15 -5.05 -26.18
CA MET A 347 3.48 -5.45 -25.71
C MET A 347 3.72 -6.90 -26.11
N ASP A 348 4.79 -7.16 -26.85
CA ASP A 348 5.16 -8.49 -27.35
C ASP A 348 3.96 -9.24 -27.97
N ASN A 349 3.24 -8.58 -28.88
CA ASN A 349 2.00 -9.04 -29.54
C ASN A 349 0.73 -9.11 -28.67
N HIS A 350 0.82 -9.00 -27.34
CA HIS A 350 -0.35 -9.05 -26.45
C HIS A 350 -0.93 -7.66 -26.13
N LYS A 351 -2.27 -7.53 -26.15
CA LYS A 351 -2.97 -6.30 -25.74
C LYS A 351 -3.04 -6.21 -24.21
N GLU A 352 -2.10 -5.45 -23.64
CA GLU A 352 -1.91 -5.32 -22.19
C GLU A 352 -2.56 -4.06 -21.61
N ARG A 353 -3.12 -4.18 -20.40
CA ARG A 353 -3.81 -3.05 -19.75
C ARG A 353 -2.82 -2.11 -19.08
N ILE A 354 -2.98 -0.80 -19.29
CA ILE A 354 -2.20 0.23 -18.60
C ILE A 354 -2.79 0.49 -17.21
N GLY A 355 -1.93 0.67 -16.20
CA GLY A 355 -2.34 0.92 -14.82
C GLY A 355 -2.89 2.33 -14.60
N ASN A 356 -2.13 3.33 -15.04
CA ASN A 356 -2.38 4.75 -14.79
C ASN A 356 -2.16 5.60 -16.06
N PHE A 357 -3.01 5.44 -17.07
CA PHE A 357 -2.87 6.16 -18.35
C PHE A 357 -3.22 7.66 -18.29
N ARG A 358 -3.87 8.11 -17.21
CA ARG A 358 -4.19 9.52 -16.96
C ARG A 358 -3.09 10.17 -16.12
N ILE A 359 -2.64 11.36 -16.51
CA ILE A 359 -1.72 12.20 -15.74
C ILE A 359 -2.42 12.73 -14.49
N GLU A 360 -1.69 12.81 -13.37
CA GLU A 360 -2.19 13.40 -12.11
C GLU A 360 -2.56 14.88 -12.31
N PRO A 361 -3.80 15.31 -11.98
CA PRO A 361 -4.19 16.72 -12.07
C PRO A 361 -3.37 17.65 -11.17
N PRO A 362 -3.28 18.95 -11.52
CA PRO A 362 -2.76 19.98 -10.62
C PRO A 362 -3.57 20.05 -9.32
N GLY A 363 -2.97 20.60 -8.26
CA GLY A 363 -3.61 20.72 -6.95
C GLY A 363 -2.59 20.82 -5.82
N LEU A 364 -3.04 21.01 -4.59
CA LEU A 364 -2.13 21.13 -3.43
C LEU A 364 -1.57 19.76 -3.01
N PHE A 365 -0.31 19.74 -2.59
CA PHE A 365 0.37 18.53 -2.11
C PHE A 365 -0.10 18.17 -0.70
N ARG A 366 -0.74 17.00 -0.55
CA ARG A 366 -1.23 16.45 0.73
C ARG A 366 -0.24 15.42 1.26
N GLY A 367 0.93 15.90 1.69
CA GLY A 367 1.96 15.09 2.35
C GLY A 367 1.44 14.47 3.65
N ARG A 368 1.81 13.20 3.92
CA ARG A 368 1.36 12.45 5.10
C ARG A 368 2.19 12.81 6.34
N GLY A 369 1.54 12.81 7.50
CA GLY A 369 2.11 13.36 8.74
C GLY A 369 2.46 14.84 8.58
N ASP A 370 3.40 15.31 9.37
CA ASP A 370 3.82 16.72 9.40
C ASP A 370 4.88 17.01 8.32
N HIS A 371 4.52 16.68 7.08
CA HIS A 371 5.39 16.82 5.92
C HIS A 371 5.66 18.31 5.62
N PRO A 372 6.93 18.77 5.62
CA PRO A 372 7.28 20.19 5.49
C PRO A 372 6.87 20.85 4.16
N LYS A 373 6.53 20.05 3.14
CA LYS A 373 6.07 20.49 1.81
C LYS A 373 4.55 20.40 1.62
N MET A 374 3.78 20.02 2.64
CA MET A 374 2.31 20.02 2.52
C MET A 374 1.80 21.42 2.14
N GLY A 375 0.79 21.50 1.28
CA GLY A 375 0.23 22.76 0.78
C GLY A 375 0.94 23.35 -0.45
N MET A 376 2.15 22.90 -0.80
CA MET A 376 2.82 23.32 -2.03
C MET A 376 2.02 22.93 -3.29
N LEU A 377 2.16 23.71 -4.35
CA LEU A 377 1.40 23.54 -5.60
C LEU A 377 2.02 22.43 -6.47
N LYS A 378 1.27 21.34 -6.71
CA LYS A 378 1.57 20.38 -7.78
C LYS A 378 1.15 21.03 -9.10
N ARG A 379 2.13 21.31 -9.97
CA ARG A 379 1.91 22.01 -11.24
C ARG A 379 1.20 21.12 -12.27
N ARG A 380 0.54 21.76 -13.23
CA ARG A 380 -0.07 21.11 -14.39
C ARG A 380 1.02 20.64 -15.36
N ILE A 381 1.24 19.33 -15.43
CA ILE A 381 2.21 18.68 -16.34
C ILE A 381 1.83 18.95 -17.81
N ARG A 382 2.81 19.32 -18.64
CA ARG A 382 2.66 19.63 -20.07
C ARG A 382 3.29 18.54 -20.96
N PRO A 383 2.97 18.47 -22.26
CA PRO A 383 3.68 17.58 -23.20
C PRO A 383 5.20 17.73 -23.13
N GLU A 384 5.68 18.95 -22.92
CA GLU A 384 7.10 19.32 -22.81
C GLU A 384 7.77 18.82 -21.50
N ASP A 385 6.99 18.30 -20.55
CA ASP A 385 7.50 17.56 -19.36
C ASP A 385 7.63 16.05 -19.61
N ILE A 386 6.88 15.51 -20.58
CA ILE A 386 6.65 14.06 -20.76
C ILE A 386 7.73 13.44 -21.65
N ILE A 387 8.36 12.40 -21.13
CA ILE A 387 9.22 11.47 -21.87
C ILE A 387 8.40 10.24 -22.25
N ILE A 388 8.38 9.88 -23.53
CA ILE A 388 7.73 8.67 -24.06
C ILE A 388 8.76 7.54 -24.21
N ASN A 389 8.34 6.29 -23.95
CA ASN A 389 9.15 5.09 -24.20
C ASN A 389 8.34 4.01 -24.92
N CYS A 390 8.77 3.67 -26.14
CA CYS A 390 8.10 2.73 -27.06
C CYS A 390 9.16 2.04 -27.95
N SER A 391 8.80 1.06 -28.78
CA SER A 391 9.78 0.45 -29.71
C SER A 391 10.06 1.33 -30.93
N LYS A 392 11.22 1.16 -31.58
CA LYS A 392 11.66 1.94 -32.76
C LYS A 392 10.78 1.73 -34.00
N ASP A 393 10.16 0.57 -34.06
CA ASP A 393 9.30 0.01 -35.09
C ASP A 393 7.80 0.14 -34.76
N SER A 394 7.45 0.72 -33.61
CA SER A 394 6.07 0.94 -33.19
C SER A 394 5.50 2.27 -33.70
N LYS A 395 4.17 2.42 -33.76
CA LYS A 395 3.55 3.70 -34.09
C LYS A 395 3.65 4.67 -32.91
N HIS A 396 4.69 5.51 -32.91
CA HIS A 396 4.95 6.49 -31.85
C HIS A 396 3.69 7.36 -31.57
N PRO A 397 3.34 7.61 -30.29
CA PRO A 397 2.22 8.46 -29.95
C PRO A 397 2.50 9.92 -30.33
N LYS A 398 1.51 10.59 -30.94
CA LYS A 398 1.62 12.01 -31.27
C LYS A 398 1.30 12.88 -30.05
N PRO A 399 2.03 13.99 -29.81
CA PRO A 399 1.65 14.97 -28.79
C PRO A 399 0.36 15.71 -29.21
N PRO A 400 -0.31 16.41 -28.29
CA PRO A 400 -1.40 17.32 -28.62
C PRO A 400 -1.02 18.34 -29.70
N PRO A 401 -1.95 18.78 -30.58
CA PRO A 401 -1.65 19.75 -31.64
C PRO A 401 -0.96 21.02 -31.13
N GLY A 402 0.10 21.45 -31.81
CA GLY A 402 0.90 22.62 -31.43
C GLY A 402 1.90 22.41 -30.29
N THR A 403 2.02 21.21 -29.73
CA THR A 403 2.92 20.87 -28.61
C THR A 403 3.93 19.80 -28.99
N LYS A 404 4.95 19.57 -28.16
CA LYS A 404 5.94 18.50 -28.36
C LYS A 404 6.20 17.70 -27.08
N TRP A 405 6.52 16.42 -27.23
CA TRP A 405 7.09 15.64 -26.13
C TRP A 405 8.45 16.22 -25.70
N LYS A 406 8.81 16.04 -24.43
CA LYS A 406 10.15 16.35 -23.93
C LYS A 406 11.21 15.53 -24.66
N GLU A 407 10.91 14.25 -24.86
CA GLU A 407 11.79 13.24 -25.46
C GLU A 407 10.95 12.01 -25.86
N VAL A 408 11.38 11.29 -26.91
CA VAL A 408 10.90 9.94 -27.23
C VAL A 408 12.10 9.01 -27.24
N ARG A 409 12.05 7.91 -26.48
CA ARG A 409 13.13 6.93 -26.38
C ARG A 409 12.65 5.49 -26.57
N HIS A 410 13.62 4.58 -26.65
CA HIS A 410 13.43 3.17 -27.00
C HIS A 410 14.23 2.23 -26.06
N ASP A 411 14.05 2.42 -24.75
CA ASP A 411 14.74 1.66 -23.71
C ASP A 411 13.93 0.41 -23.32
N ASN A 412 14.39 -0.75 -23.81
CA ASN A 412 13.77 -2.06 -23.55
C ASN A 412 14.23 -2.75 -22.25
N LYS A 413 15.09 -2.10 -21.44
CA LYS A 413 15.52 -2.59 -20.12
C LYS A 413 14.61 -2.07 -19.00
N VAL A 414 13.83 -1.01 -19.26
CA VAL A 414 12.81 -0.46 -18.33
C VAL A 414 11.38 -0.92 -18.66
N THR A 415 10.44 -0.62 -17.74
CA THR A 415 9.05 -1.11 -17.77
C THR A 415 7.99 -0.01 -17.65
N TRP A 416 8.33 1.20 -18.11
CA TRP A 416 7.43 2.35 -18.16
C TRP A 416 7.22 2.80 -19.61
N LEU A 417 6.04 3.37 -19.86
CA LEU A 417 5.55 3.77 -21.18
C LEU A 417 5.65 5.29 -21.37
N ALA A 418 5.43 6.04 -20.28
CA ALA A 418 5.72 7.47 -20.21
C ALA A 418 6.28 7.80 -18.82
N SER A 419 7.05 8.87 -18.70
CA SER A 419 7.53 9.40 -17.42
C SER A 419 7.64 10.93 -17.43
N TRP A 420 7.65 11.53 -16.24
CA TRP A 420 7.90 12.97 -16.05
C TRP A 420 8.50 13.23 -14.67
N THR A 421 9.11 14.39 -14.48
CA THR A 421 9.58 14.87 -13.17
C THR A 421 8.44 15.65 -12.49
N GLU A 422 8.07 15.30 -11.26
CA GLU A 422 7.14 16.13 -10.48
C GLU A 422 7.87 17.22 -9.68
N ASN A 423 7.17 18.31 -9.37
CA ASN A 423 7.81 19.58 -8.93
C ASN A 423 7.90 19.79 -7.41
N ILE A 424 7.44 18.84 -6.59
CA ILE A 424 7.47 18.93 -5.13
C ILE A 424 8.77 18.33 -4.58
N GLN A 425 9.13 17.13 -5.04
CA GLN A 425 10.33 16.40 -4.58
C GLN A 425 11.34 16.12 -5.71
N GLY A 426 11.10 16.64 -6.93
CA GLY A 426 11.95 16.35 -8.09
C GLY A 426 11.92 14.89 -8.54
N SER A 427 10.98 14.09 -8.05
CA SER A 427 10.93 12.65 -8.27
C SER A 427 10.37 12.31 -9.65
N ILE A 428 10.77 11.16 -10.21
CA ILE A 428 10.27 10.68 -11.50
C ILE A 428 8.98 9.88 -11.29
N LYS A 429 7.88 10.37 -11.87
CA LYS A 429 6.58 9.69 -12.00
C LYS A 429 6.55 8.88 -13.29
N TYR A 430 5.77 7.80 -13.30
CA TYR A 430 5.73 6.83 -14.41
C TYR A 430 4.31 6.38 -14.73
N ILE A 431 4.02 6.18 -16.02
CA ILE A 431 2.93 5.32 -16.51
C ILE A 431 3.48 3.91 -16.70
N MET A 432 2.86 2.93 -16.06
CA MET A 432 3.24 1.52 -16.15
C MET A 432 2.02 0.62 -16.40
N LEU A 433 2.27 -0.64 -16.77
CA LEU A 433 1.22 -1.64 -16.94
C LEU A 433 0.48 -1.96 -15.63
N ASN A 434 -0.75 -2.45 -15.78
CA ASN A 434 -1.64 -2.87 -14.71
C ASN A 434 -1.08 -4.08 -13.94
N PRO A 435 -1.38 -4.26 -12.64
CA PRO A 435 -0.94 -5.43 -11.87
C PRO A 435 -1.31 -6.82 -12.45
N SER A 436 -2.27 -6.93 -13.38
CA SER A 436 -2.58 -8.18 -14.10
C SER A 436 -1.54 -8.57 -15.16
N SER A 437 -0.72 -7.62 -15.61
CA SER A 437 0.17 -7.79 -16.77
C SER A 437 1.35 -8.72 -16.52
N ARG A 438 1.92 -9.36 -17.56
CA ARG A 438 3.11 -10.24 -17.44
C ARG A 438 4.22 -9.58 -16.64
N ILE A 439 4.65 -8.38 -17.06
CA ILE A 439 5.77 -7.66 -16.44
C ILE A 439 5.54 -7.34 -14.94
N LYS A 440 4.28 -7.17 -14.51
CA LYS A 440 3.95 -6.92 -13.11
C LYS A 440 3.76 -8.23 -12.34
N GLY A 441 3.03 -9.18 -12.90
CA GLY A 441 2.76 -10.49 -12.31
C GLY A 441 4.01 -11.33 -12.13
N GLU A 442 4.90 -11.40 -13.13
CA GLU A 442 6.14 -12.15 -13.06
C GLU A 442 7.06 -11.60 -11.96
N LYS A 443 7.20 -10.27 -11.84
CA LYS A 443 7.95 -9.63 -10.74
C LYS A 443 7.32 -9.89 -9.37
N ASP A 444 5.98 -9.95 -9.29
CA ASP A 444 5.27 -10.27 -8.04
C ASP A 444 5.47 -11.75 -7.65
N TRP A 445 5.48 -12.67 -8.63
CA TRP A 445 5.80 -14.10 -8.46
C TRP A 445 7.26 -14.31 -8.04
N GLN A 446 8.23 -13.74 -8.76
CA GLN A 446 9.66 -13.80 -8.43
C GLN A 446 9.98 -13.26 -7.02
N LYS A 447 9.24 -12.23 -6.57
CA LYS A 447 9.30 -11.72 -5.19
C LYS A 447 8.89 -12.79 -4.17
N TYR A 448 7.83 -13.56 -4.41
CA TYR A 448 7.42 -14.66 -3.55
C TYR A 448 8.39 -15.85 -3.60
N GLU A 449 8.89 -16.25 -4.78
CA GLU A 449 9.92 -17.30 -4.87
C GLU A 449 11.21 -16.91 -4.15
N THR A 450 11.59 -15.64 -4.15
CA THR A 450 12.73 -15.16 -3.36
C THR A 450 12.48 -15.26 -1.86
N ALA A 451 11.24 -15.05 -1.39
CA ALA A 451 10.85 -15.29 0.00
C ALA A 451 10.78 -16.80 0.36
N ARG A 452 10.43 -17.68 -0.59
CA ARG A 452 10.51 -19.15 -0.43
C ARG A 452 11.94 -19.67 -0.43
N ARG A 453 12.84 -19.08 -1.22
CA ARG A 453 14.29 -19.34 -1.11
C ARG A 453 14.82 -18.95 0.26
N LEU A 454 14.37 -17.81 0.82
CA LEU A 454 14.71 -17.43 2.19
C LEU A 454 14.23 -18.46 3.23
N LYS A 455 12.99 -18.99 3.12
CA LYS A 455 12.50 -20.07 4.02
C LYS A 455 13.50 -21.23 4.16
N LYS A 456 14.14 -21.63 3.05
CA LYS A 456 15.11 -22.75 3.03
C LYS A 456 16.45 -22.47 3.72
N CYS A 457 16.81 -21.20 3.96
CA CYS A 457 18.11 -20.83 4.55
C CYS A 457 18.02 -19.87 5.74
N VAL A 458 16.83 -19.46 6.16
CA VAL A 458 16.62 -18.43 7.19
C VAL A 458 17.26 -18.82 8.53
N ASP A 459 17.22 -20.09 8.91
CA ASP A 459 17.75 -20.52 10.21
C ASP A 459 19.30 -20.58 10.23
N ARG A 460 19.96 -20.78 9.07
CA ARG A 460 21.41 -20.53 8.92
C ARG A 460 21.74 -19.04 9.12
N ILE A 461 20.92 -18.15 8.55
CA ILE A 461 21.09 -16.70 8.71
C ILE A 461 20.85 -16.26 10.16
N ARG A 462 19.87 -16.88 10.86
CA ARG A 462 19.60 -16.67 12.29
C ARG A 462 20.72 -17.16 13.19
N ALA A 463 21.32 -18.31 12.88
CA ALA A 463 22.51 -18.79 13.57
C ALA A 463 23.68 -17.80 13.38
N GLN A 464 23.92 -17.33 12.15
CA GLN A 464 24.98 -16.36 11.87
C GLN A 464 24.78 -15.04 12.62
N TYR A 465 23.60 -14.40 12.54
CA TYR A 465 23.40 -13.12 13.23
C TYR A 465 23.49 -13.24 14.76
N ARG A 466 23.11 -14.40 15.33
CA ARG A 466 23.26 -14.68 16.77
C ARG A 466 24.72 -14.80 17.21
N GLU A 467 25.61 -15.25 16.33
CA GLU A 467 27.05 -15.27 16.58
C GLU A 467 27.68 -13.87 16.38
N ASP A 468 27.29 -13.16 15.32
CA ASP A 468 27.71 -11.78 15.02
C ASP A 468 27.49 -10.81 16.21
N TRP A 469 26.45 -11.03 17.03
CA TRP A 469 26.23 -10.26 18.28
C TRP A 469 27.40 -10.31 19.26
N LYS A 470 28.28 -11.32 19.18
CA LYS A 470 29.47 -11.48 20.01
C LYS A 470 30.74 -10.91 19.37
N SER A 471 30.67 -10.46 18.11
CA SER A 471 31.82 -9.97 17.35
C SER A 471 32.61 -8.88 18.09
N LYS A 472 33.91 -8.77 17.79
CA LYS A 472 34.75 -7.66 18.28
C LYS A 472 34.44 -6.34 17.56
N GLU A 473 33.83 -6.38 16.36
CA GLU A 473 33.49 -5.20 15.58
C GLU A 473 32.08 -4.67 15.88
N MET A 474 31.98 -3.40 16.28
CA MET A 474 30.69 -2.74 16.54
C MET A 474 29.76 -2.78 15.33
N ARG A 475 30.28 -2.53 14.13
CA ARG A 475 29.54 -2.56 12.86
C ARG A 475 28.85 -3.91 12.60
N ILE A 476 29.52 -5.02 12.94
CA ILE A 476 28.97 -6.37 12.80
C ILE A 476 27.84 -6.60 13.80
N ARG A 477 28.00 -6.16 15.06
CA ARG A 477 26.93 -6.23 16.07
C ARG A 477 25.71 -5.41 15.68
N GLN A 478 25.90 -4.17 15.24
CA GLN A 478 24.82 -3.28 14.80
C GLN A 478 24.04 -3.88 13.64
N ARG A 479 24.74 -4.34 12.59
CA ARG A 479 24.17 -5.07 11.45
C ARG A 479 23.31 -6.26 11.91
N ALA A 480 23.82 -7.06 12.85
CA ALA A 480 23.16 -8.27 13.33
C ALA A 480 21.97 -8.01 14.27
N VAL A 481 21.98 -6.92 15.04
CA VAL A 481 20.82 -6.48 15.84
C VAL A 481 19.72 -5.88 14.95
N ALA A 482 20.09 -5.05 13.97
CA ALA A 482 19.14 -4.53 12.98
C ALA A 482 18.51 -5.65 12.15
N LEU A 483 19.30 -6.65 11.74
CA LEU A 483 18.78 -7.84 11.04
C LEU A 483 17.84 -8.67 11.94
N TYR A 484 18.14 -8.82 13.23
CA TYR A 484 17.24 -9.45 14.21
C TYR A 484 15.91 -8.70 14.33
N PHE A 485 15.91 -7.37 14.40
CA PHE A 485 14.66 -6.58 14.40
C PHE A 485 13.87 -6.74 13.08
N ILE A 486 14.55 -6.82 11.93
CA ILE A 486 13.89 -7.05 10.64
C ILE A 486 13.31 -8.49 10.55
N ASP A 487 13.99 -9.50 11.11
CA ASP A 487 13.50 -10.89 11.18
C ASP A 487 12.36 -11.08 12.20
N LYS A 488 12.42 -10.46 13.38
CA LYS A 488 11.43 -10.67 14.46
C LYS A 488 10.25 -9.71 14.45
N LEU A 489 10.51 -8.42 14.24
CA LEU A 489 9.50 -7.36 14.30
C LEU A 489 8.96 -6.96 12.92
N ALA A 490 9.45 -7.60 11.85
CA ALA A 490 9.13 -7.27 10.47
C ALA A 490 9.24 -5.76 10.18
N LEU A 491 10.27 -5.09 10.73
CA LEU A 491 10.53 -3.68 10.47
C LEU A 491 10.85 -3.44 8.99
N ARG A 492 10.66 -2.19 8.54
CA ARG A 492 11.14 -1.74 7.22
C ARG A 492 12.61 -1.36 7.34
N ALA A 493 13.35 -1.45 6.23
CA ALA A 493 14.80 -1.24 6.23
C ALA A 493 15.24 0.10 6.85
N GLY A 494 14.52 1.20 6.60
CA GLY A 494 14.87 2.54 7.09
C GLY A 494 16.01 3.13 6.28
N ASN A 495 15.73 3.58 5.06
CA ASN A 495 16.66 4.43 4.34
C ASN A 495 16.72 5.79 5.03
N GLU A 496 17.91 6.37 5.10
CA GLU A 496 18.12 7.81 5.32
C GLU A 496 17.25 8.65 4.36
N LYS A 497 16.96 9.88 4.79
CA LYS A 497 16.17 10.87 4.04
C LYS A 497 16.78 12.23 4.21
N GLU A 498 16.53 13.08 3.24
CA GLU A 498 16.86 14.49 3.31
C GLU A 498 15.95 15.19 4.34
N GLU A 499 16.59 15.85 5.30
CA GLU A 499 15.96 16.55 6.42
C GLU A 499 15.31 17.85 5.93
N GLY A 500 14.16 18.23 6.52
CA GLY A 500 13.37 19.38 6.05
C GLY A 500 12.68 19.20 4.67
N GLU A 501 13.06 18.17 3.90
CA GLU A 501 12.49 17.83 2.59
C GLU A 501 11.35 16.80 2.68
N THR A 502 11.36 15.95 3.71
CA THR A 502 10.38 14.87 3.92
C THR A 502 9.78 14.90 5.33
N ALA A 503 8.65 14.22 5.54
CA ALA A 503 8.14 13.99 6.90
C ALA A 503 9.09 13.05 7.66
N ASP A 504 9.59 13.49 8.83
CA ASP A 504 10.45 12.67 9.66
C ASP A 504 9.73 11.37 10.06
N THR A 505 10.28 10.26 9.58
CA THR A 505 9.68 8.93 9.71
C THR A 505 10.74 7.87 9.44
N VAL A 506 10.99 6.99 10.40
CA VAL A 506 12.17 6.12 10.44
C VAL A 506 11.88 4.67 10.04
N GLY A 507 12.93 3.89 9.88
CA GLY A 507 12.90 2.42 9.86
C GLY A 507 14.17 1.86 10.50
N CYS A 508 14.37 0.55 10.43
CA CYS A 508 15.30 -0.16 11.30
C CYS A 508 16.75 0.35 11.30
N CYS A 509 17.32 0.71 10.14
CA CYS A 509 18.70 1.22 10.05
C CYS A 509 18.82 2.71 10.42
N SER A 510 17.72 3.46 10.42
CA SER A 510 17.65 4.90 10.68
C SER A 510 16.91 5.20 11.99
N LEU A 511 16.97 4.29 12.96
CA LEU A 511 16.43 4.52 14.30
C LEU A 511 17.40 5.41 15.06
N ARG A 512 16.95 6.59 15.51
CA ARG A 512 17.66 7.42 16.50
C ARG A 512 17.50 6.90 17.93
N VAL A 513 18.37 7.33 18.83
CA VAL A 513 18.40 6.99 20.28
C VAL A 513 17.04 7.15 20.97
N GLU A 514 16.34 8.26 20.72
CA GLU A 514 15.04 8.60 21.33
C GLU A 514 13.94 7.55 21.15
N HIS A 515 14.02 6.76 20.07
CA HIS A 515 12.96 5.86 19.63
C HIS A 515 12.88 4.55 20.41
N ILE A 516 13.85 4.28 21.30
CA ILE A 516 13.86 3.07 22.14
C ILE A 516 14.12 3.37 23.60
N LYS A 517 13.50 2.58 24.48
CA LYS A 517 13.80 2.57 25.92
C LYS A 517 14.07 1.14 26.39
N LEU A 518 15.08 1.00 27.24
CA LEU A 518 15.57 -0.29 27.71
C LEU A 518 15.17 -0.54 29.17
N TYR A 519 14.36 -1.57 29.38
CA TYR A 519 13.89 -1.98 30.71
C TYR A 519 14.50 -3.34 31.09
N PRO A 520 15.40 -3.40 32.10
CA PRO A 520 16.02 -4.67 32.52
C PRO A 520 15.00 -5.71 32.97
N LYS A 521 13.91 -5.27 33.61
CA LYS A 521 12.67 -6.01 33.85
C LYS A 521 11.47 -5.07 33.68
N LEU A 522 10.39 -5.53 33.05
CA LEU A 522 9.11 -4.83 32.93
C LEU A 522 8.00 -5.87 32.73
N ASP A 523 6.83 -5.69 33.37
CA ASP A 523 5.64 -6.53 33.19
C ASP A 523 5.97 -8.05 33.31
N ASP A 524 6.76 -8.40 34.34
CA ASP A 524 7.39 -9.70 34.65
C ASP A 524 8.31 -10.33 33.58
N GLN A 525 8.66 -9.60 32.53
CA GLN A 525 9.59 -10.02 31.48
C GLN A 525 10.98 -9.38 31.67
N GLU A 526 12.06 -10.14 31.46
CA GLU A 526 13.44 -9.60 31.44
C GLU A 526 13.79 -9.03 30.05
N TYR A 527 14.69 -8.04 30.04
CA TYR A 527 15.29 -7.44 28.83
C TYR A 527 14.26 -6.89 27.82
N VAL A 528 13.29 -6.11 28.31
CA VAL A 528 12.24 -5.52 27.47
C VAL A 528 12.76 -4.26 26.77
N VAL A 529 12.55 -4.19 25.46
CA VAL A 529 12.75 -2.99 24.65
C VAL A 529 11.39 -2.42 24.32
N GLU A 530 11.13 -1.20 24.77
CA GLU A 530 10.04 -0.37 24.25
C GLU A 530 10.54 0.32 22.98
N PHE A 531 9.76 0.26 21.92
CA PHE A 531 9.94 1.01 20.68
C PHE A 531 8.78 2.00 20.56
N ASP A 532 9.08 3.26 20.23
CA ASP A 532 8.08 4.27 19.92
C ASP A 532 8.59 5.21 18.82
N PHE A 533 8.07 5.08 17.60
CA PHE A 533 8.52 5.89 16.47
C PHE A 533 7.47 6.02 15.36
N LEU A 534 7.57 7.08 14.53
CA LEU A 534 6.74 7.20 13.33
C LEU A 534 7.36 6.44 12.16
N GLY A 535 6.70 5.38 11.70
CA GLY A 535 7.13 4.61 10.54
C GLY A 535 6.68 5.22 9.20
N LYS A 536 6.85 4.47 8.10
CA LYS A 536 6.32 4.85 6.77
C LYS A 536 4.85 5.28 6.88
N ASP A 537 4.52 6.36 6.15
CA ASP A 537 3.19 7.00 6.14
C ASP A 537 2.81 7.69 7.47
N SER A 538 3.81 7.95 8.33
CA SER A 538 3.67 8.51 9.68
C SER A 538 2.78 7.67 10.61
N ILE A 539 2.70 6.37 10.35
CA ILE A 539 2.02 5.41 11.21
C ILE A 539 2.94 5.07 12.39
N ARG A 540 2.52 5.45 13.60
CA ARG A 540 3.22 5.12 14.85
C ARG A 540 3.42 3.60 14.98
N TYR A 541 4.66 3.19 15.21
CA TYR A 541 5.02 1.87 15.69
C TYR A 541 5.30 2.00 17.18
N TYR A 542 4.38 1.49 18.00
CA TYR A 542 4.55 1.36 19.44
C TYR A 542 4.53 -0.13 19.80
N ASN A 543 5.57 -0.62 20.49
CA ASN A 543 5.65 -2.02 20.88
C ASN A 543 6.62 -2.21 22.06
N LYS A 544 6.23 -3.01 23.06
CA LYS A 544 7.14 -3.51 24.11
C LYS A 544 7.44 -4.98 23.81
N ILE A 545 8.71 -5.35 23.67
CA ILE A 545 9.09 -6.74 23.39
C ILE A 545 10.32 -7.19 24.22
N PRO A 546 10.30 -8.38 24.85
CA PRO A 546 11.50 -8.96 25.45
C PRO A 546 12.45 -9.44 24.34
N VAL A 547 13.74 -9.10 24.47
CA VAL A 547 14.77 -9.50 23.50
C VAL A 547 15.81 -10.41 24.12
N GLU A 548 16.55 -11.17 23.29
CA GLU A 548 17.64 -12.00 23.80
C GLU A 548 18.68 -11.15 24.55
N LYS A 549 19.13 -11.59 25.73
CA LYS A 549 20.02 -10.86 26.66
C LYS A 549 21.27 -10.23 26.01
N ARG A 550 21.77 -10.82 24.91
CA ARG A 550 22.88 -10.29 24.11
C ARG A 550 22.48 -9.09 23.25
N VAL A 551 21.27 -9.08 22.69
CA VAL A 551 20.69 -7.93 21.98
C VAL A 551 20.54 -6.76 22.94
N PHE A 552 19.91 -6.96 24.11
CA PHE A 552 19.72 -5.91 25.11
C PHE A 552 21.05 -5.26 25.54
N LYS A 553 22.05 -6.07 25.91
CA LYS A 553 23.39 -5.55 26.26
C LYS A 553 24.11 -4.85 25.11
N ASN A 554 23.88 -5.28 23.87
CA ASN A 554 24.41 -4.56 22.71
C ASN A 554 23.68 -3.23 22.49
N LEU A 555 22.35 -3.15 22.72
CA LEU A 555 21.63 -1.88 22.66
C LEU A 555 22.14 -0.88 23.71
N GLN A 556 22.45 -1.33 24.94
CA GLN A 556 23.09 -0.47 25.94
C GLN A 556 24.39 0.14 25.38
N LEU A 557 25.29 -0.69 24.83
CA LEU A 557 26.52 -0.25 24.15
C LEU A 557 26.31 0.61 22.89
N PHE A 558 25.11 0.60 22.29
CA PHE A 558 24.77 1.42 21.11
C PHE A 558 24.19 2.79 21.50
N LEU A 559 23.74 2.95 22.74
CA LEU A 559 23.22 4.18 23.34
C LEU A 559 24.29 4.95 24.14
N GLU A 560 25.37 4.28 24.54
CA GLU A 560 26.47 4.87 25.31
C GLU A 560 27.11 6.07 24.61
N ASN A 561 27.17 7.21 25.31
CA ASN A 561 27.76 8.48 24.87
C ASN A 561 27.08 9.15 23.66
N LYS A 562 25.77 8.96 23.50
CA LYS A 562 24.96 9.59 22.44
C LYS A 562 23.85 10.49 22.99
N GLN A 563 23.41 11.44 22.17
CA GLN A 563 22.23 12.29 22.38
C GLN A 563 20.96 11.64 21.80
N PRO A 564 19.75 12.08 22.19
CA PRO A 564 18.48 11.51 21.68
C PRO A 564 18.35 11.48 20.15
N GLU A 565 18.97 12.45 19.47
CA GLU A 565 18.92 12.67 18.03
C GLU A 565 19.96 11.84 17.24
N ASP A 566 20.94 11.23 17.90
CA ASP A 566 21.96 10.41 17.24
C ASP A 566 21.38 9.08 16.71
N ASP A 567 21.91 8.57 15.59
CA ASP A 567 21.57 7.23 15.10
C ASP A 567 22.00 6.13 16.09
N LEU A 568 21.05 5.26 16.45
CA LEU A 568 21.28 4.04 17.23
C LEU A 568 22.31 3.13 16.54
N PHE A 569 22.32 3.11 15.21
CA PHE A 569 23.18 2.25 14.39
C PHE A 569 24.21 3.05 13.58
N ASP A 570 25.00 3.91 14.24
CA ASP A 570 26.01 4.85 13.68
C ASP A 570 26.98 4.31 12.61
N ARG A 571 27.08 2.99 12.40
CA ARG A 571 28.00 2.35 11.43
C ARG A 571 27.26 1.50 10.39
N LEU A 572 25.95 1.66 10.29
CA LEU A 572 25.05 0.87 9.45
C LEU A 572 24.14 1.78 8.63
N ASN A 573 23.98 1.44 7.35
CA ASN A 573 22.86 1.91 6.55
C ASN A 573 22.28 0.78 5.71
N THR A 574 21.20 1.05 4.98
CA THR A 574 20.51 0.01 4.21
C THR A 574 21.34 -0.51 3.03
N SER A 575 22.31 0.26 2.52
CA SER A 575 23.26 -0.22 1.51
C SER A 575 24.18 -1.30 2.10
N ILE A 576 24.80 -1.02 3.26
CA ILE A 576 25.64 -1.96 4.00
C ILE A 576 24.86 -3.23 4.37
N LEU A 577 23.63 -3.09 4.88
CA LEU A 577 22.79 -4.23 5.25
C LEU A 577 22.42 -5.08 4.02
N ASN A 578 21.92 -4.46 2.95
CA ASN A 578 21.48 -5.20 1.76
C ASN A 578 22.65 -5.85 1.01
N LYS A 579 23.85 -5.25 1.00
CA LYS A 579 25.05 -5.90 0.46
C LYS A 579 25.34 -7.21 1.22
N HIS A 580 25.33 -7.17 2.55
CA HIS A 580 25.56 -8.37 3.35
C HIS A 580 24.46 -9.42 3.17
N LEU A 581 23.20 -9.00 2.99
CA LEU A 581 22.12 -9.94 2.70
C LEU A 581 22.30 -10.63 1.34
N GLN A 582 22.74 -9.92 0.30
CA GLN A 582 23.07 -10.51 -1.00
C GLN A 582 24.21 -11.54 -0.88
N GLU A 583 25.23 -11.29 -0.06
CA GLU A 583 26.32 -12.24 0.24
C GLU A 583 25.82 -13.53 0.91
N LEU A 584 24.67 -13.48 1.62
CA LEU A 584 24.08 -14.65 2.29
C LEU A 584 23.14 -15.46 1.37
N MET A 585 22.48 -14.83 0.40
CA MET A 585 21.57 -15.45 -0.59
C MET A 585 21.26 -14.49 -1.75
N ASP A 586 21.35 -14.98 -2.99
CA ASP A 586 21.13 -14.12 -4.17
C ASP A 586 19.72 -13.50 -4.28
N GLY A 587 19.69 -12.17 -4.34
CA GLY A 587 18.47 -11.35 -4.37
C GLY A 587 17.89 -11.05 -2.99
N LEU A 588 18.53 -11.51 -1.90
CA LEU A 588 18.07 -11.23 -0.55
C LEU A 588 18.30 -9.76 -0.18
N THR A 589 17.25 -9.13 0.30
CA THR A 589 17.24 -7.74 0.77
C THR A 589 16.27 -7.63 1.94
N ALA A 590 16.41 -6.61 2.79
CA ALA A 590 15.63 -6.46 4.03
C ALA A 590 14.09 -6.52 3.79
N LYS A 591 13.61 -6.10 2.61
CA LYS A 591 12.19 -6.21 2.21
C LYS A 591 11.67 -7.65 2.14
N VAL A 592 12.54 -8.62 1.82
CA VAL A 592 12.19 -10.04 1.63
C VAL A 592 11.74 -10.67 2.94
N PHE A 593 12.38 -10.31 4.06
CA PHE A 593 11.96 -10.77 5.40
C PHE A 593 10.51 -10.40 5.71
N ARG A 594 10.05 -9.19 5.34
CA ARG A 594 8.64 -8.80 5.53
C ARG A 594 7.68 -9.67 4.69
N THR A 595 8.03 -10.00 3.46
CA THR A 595 7.21 -10.88 2.59
C THR A 595 7.23 -12.33 3.08
N TYR A 596 8.40 -12.82 3.50
CA TYR A 596 8.59 -14.15 4.09
C TYR A 596 7.75 -14.31 5.37
N ASN A 597 7.97 -13.45 6.36
CA ASN A 597 7.26 -13.49 7.64
C ASN A 597 5.75 -13.36 7.45
N ALA A 598 5.29 -12.41 6.62
CA ALA A 598 3.85 -12.27 6.33
C ALA A 598 3.25 -13.54 5.72
N SER A 599 3.92 -14.15 4.74
CA SER A 599 3.43 -15.34 4.04
C SER A 599 3.44 -16.59 4.93
N ILE A 600 4.54 -16.85 5.66
CA ILE A 600 4.63 -18.02 6.54
C ILE A 600 3.68 -17.91 7.74
N THR A 601 3.50 -16.72 8.32
CA THR A 601 2.49 -16.49 9.38
C THR A 601 1.08 -16.71 8.86
N LEU A 602 0.73 -16.30 7.63
CA LEU A 602 -0.59 -16.63 7.06
C LEU A 602 -0.77 -18.15 6.93
N GLN A 603 0.20 -18.85 6.35
CA GLN A 603 0.13 -20.31 6.15
C GLN A 603 -0.05 -21.06 7.48
N GLN A 604 0.72 -20.68 8.51
CA GLN A 604 0.60 -21.24 9.84
C GLN A 604 -0.75 -20.90 10.49
N GLN A 605 -1.17 -19.64 10.49
CA GLN A 605 -2.44 -19.24 11.11
C GLN A 605 -3.67 -19.81 10.40
N LEU A 606 -3.63 -20.01 9.07
CA LEU A 606 -4.69 -20.74 8.36
C LEU A 606 -4.75 -22.23 8.74
N LYS A 607 -3.60 -22.86 9.02
CA LYS A 607 -3.51 -24.25 9.51
C LYS A 607 -4.02 -24.39 10.96
N GLU A 608 -3.81 -23.39 11.81
CA GLU A 608 -4.19 -23.40 13.22
C GLU A 608 -5.64 -22.95 13.48
N LEU A 609 -6.18 -22.03 12.67
CA LEU A 609 -7.48 -21.38 12.91
C LEU A 609 -8.65 -21.94 12.09
N THR A 610 -8.41 -22.81 11.10
CA THR A 610 -9.49 -23.35 10.24
C THR A 610 -9.95 -24.73 10.73
N CYS A 611 -11.20 -24.87 11.17
CA CYS A 611 -11.81 -26.20 11.36
C CYS A 611 -12.28 -26.76 10.01
N SER A 612 -12.25 -28.08 9.83
CA SER A 612 -12.83 -28.76 8.66
C SER A 612 -14.35 -28.56 8.56
N ASP A 613 -15.02 -28.53 9.71
CA ASP A 613 -16.47 -28.68 9.80
C ASP A 613 -17.20 -27.31 9.84
N ASP A 614 -16.43 -26.23 9.93
CA ASP A 614 -16.92 -24.85 9.93
C ASP A 614 -17.75 -24.51 8.69
N SER A 615 -18.81 -23.74 8.87
CA SER A 615 -19.55 -23.14 7.75
C SER A 615 -18.65 -22.19 6.94
N ILE A 616 -18.93 -22.00 5.64
CA ILE A 616 -18.13 -21.11 4.78
C ILE A 616 -17.97 -19.69 5.39
N PRO A 617 -19.00 -19.06 6.01
CA PRO A 617 -18.82 -17.81 6.77
C PRO A 617 -17.82 -17.90 7.92
N ALA A 618 -17.83 -18.99 8.70
CA ALA A 618 -16.88 -19.19 9.81
C ALA A 618 -15.44 -19.38 9.30
N LYS A 619 -15.24 -20.18 8.24
CA LYS A 619 -13.92 -20.32 7.59
C LYS A 619 -13.38 -18.97 7.07
N ILE A 620 -14.24 -18.12 6.52
CA ILE A 620 -13.86 -16.75 6.10
C ILE A 620 -13.46 -15.87 7.30
N LEU A 621 -14.09 -16.02 8.46
CA LEU A 621 -13.67 -15.33 9.70
C LEU A 621 -12.28 -15.80 10.15
N SER A 622 -12.00 -17.10 10.09
CA SER A 622 -10.66 -17.64 10.39
C SER A 622 -9.60 -17.13 9.40
N TYR A 623 -9.92 -17.01 8.11
CA TYR A 623 -9.04 -16.36 7.13
C TYR A 623 -8.75 -14.89 7.49
N ASN A 624 -9.78 -14.13 7.85
CA ASN A 624 -9.61 -12.72 8.22
C ASN A 624 -8.82 -12.55 9.51
N ARG A 625 -8.98 -13.45 10.50
CA ARG A 625 -8.16 -13.52 11.72
C ARG A 625 -6.70 -13.85 11.40
N ALA A 626 -6.44 -14.83 10.54
CA ALA A 626 -5.08 -15.16 10.09
C ALA A 626 -4.39 -13.98 9.38
N ASN A 627 -5.10 -13.30 8.47
CA ASN A 627 -4.59 -12.08 7.83
C ASN A 627 -4.44 -10.90 8.82
N ARG A 628 -5.21 -10.86 9.91
CA ARG A 628 -5.07 -9.84 10.96
C ARG A 628 -3.79 -10.02 11.76
N ALA A 629 -3.42 -11.25 12.13
CA ALA A 629 -2.14 -11.53 12.77
C ALA A 629 -0.97 -11.01 11.90
N VAL A 630 -1.02 -11.24 10.59
CA VAL A 630 -0.06 -10.68 9.63
C VAL A 630 -0.11 -9.15 9.54
N ALA A 631 -1.30 -8.55 9.56
CA ALA A 631 -1.45 -7.10 9.51
C ALA A 631 -0.91 -6.41 10.79
N ILE A 632 -1.10 -7.03 11.95
CA ILE A 632 -0.51 -6.59 13.23
C ILE A 632 1.03 -6.69 13.16
N LEU A 633 1.57 -7.86 12.78
CA LEU A 633 3.02 -8.07 12.58
C LEU A 633 3.64 -7.06 11.60
N CYS A 634 2.91 -6.67 10.57
CA CYS A 634 3.38 -5.68 9.59
C CYS A 634 3.15 -4.20 9.99
N ASN A 635 2.56 -3.94 11.16
CA ASN A 635 2.02 -2.65 11.63
C ASN A 635 1.15 -1.94 10.57
N HIS A 636 0.19 -2.66 9.99
CA HIS A 636 -0.79 -2.14 9.04
C HIS A 636 -2.04 -1.63 9.78
N GLN A 637 -1.91 -0.48 10.43
CA GLN A 637 -3.00 0.20 11.14
C GLN A 637 -3.86 1.08 10.21
N ARG A 638 -5.01 1.51 10.72
CA ARG A 638 -5.84 2.62 10.21
C ARG A 638 -6.56 3.32 11.37
N ALA A 639 -6.94 4.58 11.19
CA ALA A 639 -7.88 5.24 12.10
C ALA A 639 -9.26 4.54 12.08
N PRO A 640 -10.01 4.51 13.20
CA PRO A 640 -11.41 4.10 13.19
C PRO A 640 -12.23 4.97 12.22
N PRO A 641 -13.11 4.38 11.38
CA PRO A 641 -13.99 5.17 10.51
C PRO A 641 -14.92 6.07 11.33
N LYS A 642 -15.08 7.35 10.97
CA LYS A 642 -15.97 8.32 11.67
C LYS A 642 -17.42 7.83 11.85
N THR A 643 -17.90 6.95 10.97
CA THR A 643 -19.27 6.38 11.01
C THR A 643 -19.32 4.95 11.58
N PHE A 644 -18.25 4.49 12.24
CA PHE A 644 -18.10 3.09 12.66
C PHE A 644 -19.18 2.65 13.65
N GLU A 645 -19.34 3.38 14.76
CA GLU A 645 -20.30 3.07 15.83
C GLU A 645 -21.73 3.03 15.31
N LYS A 646 -22.14 4.06 14.55
CA LYS A 646 -23.43 4.07 13.86
C LYS A 646 -23.60 2.90 12.90
N SER A 647 -22.54 2.42 12.25
CA SER A 647 -22.62 1.22 11.41
C SER A 647 -22.63 -0.09 12.20
N MET A 648 -22.12 -0.13 13.43
CA MET A 648 -22.18 -1.31 14.31
C MET A 648 -23.53 -1.40 15.01
N GLN A 649 -24.09 -0.30 15.51
CA GLN A 649 -25.46 -0.23 16.02
C GLN A 649 -26.47 -0.69 14.96
N ASN A 650 -26.36 -0.19 13.72
CA ASN A 650 -27.18 -0.63 12.57
C ASN A 650 -26.99 -2.10 12.16
N LEU A 651 -25.98 -2.79 12.68
CA LEU A 651 -25.75 -4.22 12.50
C LEU A 651 -26.25 -5.03 13.70
N GLN A 652 -26.06 -4.53 14.93
CA GLN A 652 -26.58 -5.12 16.15
C GLN A 652 -28.11 -5.19 16.13
N ASN A 653 -28.79 -4.09 15.80
CA ASN A 653 -30.26 -4.06 15.69
C ASN A 653 -30.81 -5.16 14.74
N LYS A 654 -30.04 -5.55 13.71
CA LYS A 654 -30.40 -6.63 12.75
C LYS A 654 -30.08 -8.02 13.27
N ILE A 655 -29.07 -8.15 14.12
CA ILE A 655 -28.79 -9.37 14.89
C ILE A 655 -29.95 -9.60 15.87
N ASP A 656 -30.39 -8.56 16.59
CA ASP A 656 -31.47 -8.64 17.58
C ASP A 656 -32.83 -8.94 16.91
N GLU A 657 -33.14 -8.28 15.79
CA GLU A 657 -34.31 -8.61 14.94
C GLU A 657 -34.29 -10.10 14.51
N LYS A 658 -33.12 -10.63 14.14
CA LYS A 658 -32.95 -12.03 13.73
C LYS A 658 -33.00 -13.01 14.90
N GLN A 659 -32.54 -12.63 16.09
CA GLN A 659 -32.73 -13.41 17.32
C GLN A 659 -34.22 -13.50 17.70
N ASN A 660 -34.96 -12.40 17.56
CA ASN A 660 -36.41 -12.38 17.79
C ASN A 660 -37.16 -13.26 16.77
N GLN A 661 -36.81 -13.18 15.48
CA GLN A 661 -37.33 -14.08 14.44
C GLN A 661 -37.00 -15.55 14.72
N LEU A 662 -35.79 -15.84 15.22
CA LEU A 662 -35.38 -17.19 15.60
C LEU A 662 -36.16 -17.72 16.80
N SER A 663 -36.36 -16.89 17.83
CA SER A 663 -37.18 -17.21 19.00
C SER A 663 -38.62 -17.57 18.60
N ALA A 664 -39.25 -16.76 17.75
CA ALA A 664 -40.57 -17.03 17.20
C ALA A 664 -40.62 -18.32 16.37
N ALA A 665 -39.63 -18.55 15.48
CA ALA A 665 -39.55 -19.77 14.67
C ALA A 665 -39.34 -21.03 15.53
N ARG A 666 -38.50 -20.97 16.58
CA ARG A 666 -38.29 -22.06 17.55
C ARG A 666 -39.56 -22.35 18.35
N LYS A 667 -40.32 -21.33 18.77
CA LYS A 667 -41.66 -21.50 19.39
C LYS A 667 -42.63 -22.22 18.44
N GLN A 668 -42.72 -21.80 17.17
CA GLN A 668 -43.56 -22.46 16.17
C GLN A 668 -43.13 -23.92 15.87
N LEU A 669 -41.82 -24.21 15.91
CA LEU A 669 -41.32 -25.58 15.78
C LEU A 669 -41.64 -26.44 17.03
N LYS A 670 -41.67 -25.85 18.24
CA LYS A 670 -42.10 -26.55 19.46
C LYS A 670 -43.60 -26.90 19.39
N ALA A 671 -44.44 -25.97 18.95
CA ALA A 671 -45.87 -26.21 18.71
C ALA A 671 -46.09 -27.36 17.70
N ALA A 672 -45.55 -27.23 16.48
CA ALA A 672 -45.70 -28.26 15.44
C ALA A 672 -45.22 -29.66 15.89
N LYS A 673 -44.19 -29.75 16.74
CA LYS A 673 -43.73 -31.01 17.34
C LYS A 673 -44.72 -31.59 18.35
N ALA A 674 -45.42 -30.75 19.12
CA ALA A 674 -46.48 -31.19 20.03
C ALA A 674 -47.72 -31.63 19.24
N ASP A 675 -48.13 -30.85 18.24
CA ASP A 675 -49.25 -31.17 17.35
C ASP A 675 -49.06 -32.53 16.68
N HIS A 676 -47.85 -32.79 16.13
CA HIS A 676 -47.51 -34.08 15.52
C HIS A 676 -47.45 -35.24 16.53
N LYS A 677 -47.11 -34.98 17.81
CA LYS A 677 -47.19 -36.00 18.87
C LYS A 677 -48.63 -36.29 19.31
N ALA A 678 -49.56 -35.37 19.10
CA ALA A 678 -50.98 -35.58 19.40
C ALA A 678 -51.73 -36.27 18.25
N SER A 679 -51.41 -35.92 16.99
CA SER A 679 -52.14 -36.36 15.79
C SER A 679 -51.46 -37.47 14.99
N HIS A 680 -50.14 -37.63 15.12
CA HIS A 680 -49.30 -38.62 14.43
C HIS A 680 -49.38 -38.64 12.88
N ASP A 681 -50.05 -37.68 12.26
CA ASP A 681 -50.37 -37.68 10.83
C ASP A 681 -49.23 -37.14 9.93
N ASP A 682 -49.35 -37.41 8.63
CA ASP A 682 -48.33 -37.10 7.63
C ASP A 682 -48.29 -35.62 7.20
N LYS A 683 -49.35 -34.83 7.49
CA LYS A 683 -49.43 -33.37 7.26
C LYS A 683 -48.81 -32.61 8.44
N SER A 684 -49.02 -33.02 9.70
CA SER A 684 -48.28 -32.48 10.85
C SER A 684 -46.78 -32.81 10.79
N LYS A 685 -46.42 -34.03 10.35
CA LYS A 685 -45.03 -34.42 10.07
C LYS A 685 -44.34 -33.47 9.07
N LYS A 686 -45.00 -33.17 7.95
CA LYS A 686 -44.51 -32.20 6.94
C LYS A 686 -44.44 -30.77 7.50
N ALA A 687 -45.35 -30.38 8.39
CA ALA A 687 -45.29 -29.09 9.08
C ALA A 687 -44.04 -28.98 9.99
N VAL A 688 -43.72 -30.03 10.77
CA VAL A 688 -42.49 -30.09 11.58
C VAL A 688 -41.24 -29.94 10.72
N GLU A 689 -41.18 -30.63 9.57
CA GLU A 689 -40.05 -30.54 8.65
C GLU A 689 -39.88 -29.12 8.07
N MET A 690 -40.97 -28.51 7.60
CA MET A 690 -40.96 -27.13 7.10
C MET A 690 -40.54 -26.11 8.15
N LYS A 691 -41.03 -26.24 9.40
CA LYS A 691 -40.62 -25.37 10.51
C LYS A 691 -39.16 -25.61 10.92
N ARG A 692 -38.66 -26.86 10.87
CA ARG A 692 -37.23 -27.17 11.11
C ARG A 692 -36.34 -26.49 10.06
N LYS A 693 -36.69 -26.64 8.78
CA LYS A 693 -36.00 -25.97 7.66
C LYS A 693 -36.16 -24.43 7.69
N ALA A 694 -37.16 -23.88 8.38
CA ALA A 694 -37.26 -22.45 8.62
C ALA A 694 -36.32 -21.97 9.74
N VAL A 695 -36.26 -22.70 10.86
CA VAL A 695 -35.34 -22.43 11.98
C VAL A 695 -33.88 -22.45 11.50
N GLN A 696 -33.46 -23.51 10.80
CA GLN A 696 -32.09 -23.65 10.28
C GLN A 696 -31.66 -22.46 9.39
N ARG A 697 -32.51 -22.04 8.46
CA ARG A 697 -32.22 -20.87 7.58
C ARG A 697 -32.13 -19.55 8.34
N ILE A 698 -32.80 -19.41 9.48
CA ILE A 698 -32.68 -18.21 10.33
C ILE A 698 -31.41 -18.30 11.18
N GLU A 699 -31.03 -19.48 11.65
CA GLU A 699 -29.78 -19.74 12.38
C GLU A 699 -28.55 -19.45 11.49
N GLU A 700 -28.56 -19.89 10.23
CA GLU A 700 -27.55 -19.55 9.22
C GLU A 700 -27.44 -18.04 8.96
N GLN A 701 -28.59 -17.34 8.85
CA GLN A 701 -28.63 -15.88 8.65
C GLN A 701 -28.09 -15.13 9.87
N LEU A 702 -28.47 -15.55 11.07
CA LEU A 702 -28.03 -14.97 12.33
C LEU A 702 -26.52 -15.18 12.53
N MET A 703 -26.03 -16.41 12.37
CA MET A 703 -24.60 -16.75 12.43
C MET A 703 -23.78 -15.88 11.47
N LYS A 704 -24.26 -15.70 10.23
CA LYS A 704 -23.60 -14.84 9.23
C LYS A 704 -23.54 -13.37 9.65
N LEU A 705 -24.59 -12.82 10.28
CA LEU A 705 -24.58 -11.45 10.79
C LEU A 705 -23.66 -11.29 11.99
N GLN A 706 -23.68 -12.24 12.94
CA GLN A 706 -22.79 -12.25 14.11
C GLN A 706 -21.32 -12.33 13.68
N VAL A 707 -20.98 -13.25 12.78
CA VAL A 707 -19.65 -13.34 12.15
C VAL A 707 -19.25 -12.02 11.50
N GLN A 708 -20.16 -11.36 10.79
CA GLN A 708 -19.90 -10.08 10.12
C GLN A 708 -19.76 -8.90 11.10
N ALA A 709 -20.36 -8.96 12.29
CA ALA A 709 -20.13 -7.99 13.37
C ALA A 709 -18.77 -8.22 14.04
N THR A 710 -18.44 -9.47 14.40
CA THR A 710 -17.14 -9.85 14.94
C THR A 710 -15.98 -9.47 13.99
N ASP A 711 -16.12 -9.76 12.70
CA ASP A 711 -15.12 -9.37 11.70
C ASP A 711 -14.94 -7.85 11.55
N ARG A 712 -15.98 -7.05 11.85
CA ARG A 712 -15.89 -5.59 11.83
C ARG A 712 -15.23 -5.01 13.06
N GLU A 713 -15.63 -5.47 14.26
CA GLU A 713 -15.06 -4.96 15.51
C GLU A 713 -13.60 -5.36 15.67
N GLU A 714 -13.28 -6.65 15.46
CA GLU A 714 -11.90 -7.14 15.55
C GLU A 714 -10.97 -6.48 14.51
N ASN A 715 -11.50 -5.86 13.43
CA ASN A 715 -10.72 -5.14 12.41
C ASN A 715 -10.90 -3.61 12.45
N LYS A 716 -11.49 -3.03 13.50
CA LYS A 716 -11.78 -1.58 13.62
C LYS A 716 -10.60 -0.70 13.19
N GLN A 717 -9.42 -0.94 13.77
CA GLN A 717 -8.17 -0.20 13.53
C GLN A 717 -7.16 -0.91 12.61
N ILE A 718 -7.52 -2.03 11.95
CA ILE A 718 -6.56 -2.85 11.18
C ILE A 718 -6.83 -2.80 9.65
N ALA A 719 -5.77 -2.61 8.86
CA ALA A 719 -5.81 -2.46 7.41
C ALA A 719 -5.44 -3.76 6.65
N LEU A 720 -6.37 -4.73 6.63
CA LEU A 720 -6.21 -6.05 6.02
C LEU A 720 -5.87 -6.08 4.51
N GLY A 721 -6.10 -5.00 3.76
CA GLY A 721 -5.87 -4.94 2.32
C GLY A 721 -4.38 -4.92 1.95
N THR A 722 -3.57 -4.19 2.73
CA THR A 722 -2.16 -3.92 2.42
C THR A 722 -1.30 -5.18 2.45
N SER A 723 -1.50 -6.06 3.44
CA SER A 723 -0.88 -7.39 3.53
C SER A 723 -1.33 -8.28 2.35
N LYS A 724 -2.65 -8.43 2.20
CA LYS A 724 -3.33 -9.31 1.23
C LYS A 724 -3.00 -9.04 -0.23
N LEU A 725 -2.66 -7.80 -0.59
CA LEU A 725 -2.29 -7.42 -1.95
C LEU A 725 -0.79 -7.55 -2.28
N ASN A 726 0.10 -7.44 -1.28
CA ASN A 726 1.52 -7.14 -1.54
C ASN A 726 2.53 -8.01 -0.77
N TYR A 727 2.16 -8.56 0.38
CA TYR A 727 3.09 -9.28 1.28
C TYR A 727 2.75 -10.77 1.44
N LEU A 728 1.50 -11.17 1.19
CA LEU A 728 1.03 -12.55 1.23
C LEU A 728 1.14 -13.22 -0.14
N ASP A 729 1.77 -14.40 -0.22
CA ASP A 729 1.77 -15.21 -1.44
C ASP A 729 0.32 -15.66 -1.75
N PRO A 730 -0.27 -15.24 -2.88
CA PRO A 730 -1.67 -15.55 -3.20
C PRO A 730 -1.94 -17.06 -3.33
N ARG A 731 -0.91 -17.87 -3.61
CA ARG A 731 -1.03 -19.32 -3.76
C ARG A 731 -1.39 -20.01 -2.44
N ILE A 732 -1.00 -19.46 -1.29
CA ILE A 732 -1.43 -19.95 0.04
C ILE A 732 -2.95 -19.83 0.16
N SER A 733 -3.51 -18.69 -0.24
CA SER A 733 -4.95 -18.42 -0.20
C SER A 733 -5.73 -19.24 -1.24
N VAL A 734 -5.16 -19.48 -2.42
CA VAL A 734 -5.73 -20.36 -3.44
C VAL A 734 -5.75 -21.81 -2.98
N ALA A 735 -4.65 -22.32 -2.43
CA ALA A 735 -4.54 -23.67 -1.89
C ALA A 735 -5.56 -23.90 -0.77
N TRP A 736 -5.66 -22.99 0.19
CA TRP A 736 -6.67 -23.02 1.25
C TRP A 736 -8.10 -22.97 0.70
N CYS A 737 -8.38 -22.16 -0.33
CA CYS A 737 -9.68 -22.14 -1.00
C CYS A 737 -10.02 -23.48 -1.69
N LYS A 738 -9.09 -24.03 -2.49
CA LYS A 738 -9.23 -25.36 -3.14
C LYS A 738 -9.42 -26.46 -2.08
N LYS A 739 -8.67 -26.43 -0.98
CA LYS A 739 -8.68 -27.46 0.09
C LYS A 739 -9.97 -27.51 0.90
N PHE A 740 -10.61 -26.37 1.16
CA PHE A 740 -11.84 -26.28 1.95
C PHE A 740 -13.11 -26.02 1.13
N GLY A 741 -13.04 -26.12 -0.20
CA GLY A 741 -14.19 -25.92 -1.10
C GLY A 741 -14.75 -24.49 -1.10
N ILE A 742 -13.92 -23.50 -0.80
CA ILE A 742 -14.35 -22.10 -0.64
C ILE A 742 -14.21 -21.37 -1.99
N PRO A 743 -15.30 -20.82 -2.55
CA PRO A 743 -15.23 -20.10 -3.81
C PRO A 743 -14.28 -18.90 -3.73
N ILE A 744 -13.31 -18.83 -4.64
CA ILE A 744 -12.19 -17.88 -4.58
C ILE A 744 -12.66 -16.41 -4.63
N GLU A 745 -13.84 -16.13 -5.17
CA GLU A 745 -14.46 -14.79 -5.19
C GLU A 745 -15.01 -14.33 -3.83
N LYS A 746 -15.08 -15.21 -2.82
CA LYS A 746 -15.31 -14.82 -1.42
C LYS A 746 -14.07 -14.18 -0.80
N ILE A 747 -12.87 -14.59 -1.24
CA ILE A 747 -11.59 -14.06 -0.74
C ILE A 747 -11.08 -12.92 -1.62
N TYR A 748 -11.04 -13.08 -2.95
CA TYR A 748 -10.51 -12.09 -3.88
C TYR A 748 -11.59 -11.46 -4.75
N ASN A 749 -11.68 -10.13 -4.76
CA ASN A 749 -12.57 -9.39 -5.66
C ASN A 749 -12.13 -9.52 -7.14
N LYS A 750 -12.92 -8.99 -8.09
CA LYS A 750 -12.62 -9.14 -9.54
C LYS A 750 -11.19 -8.71 -9.89
N THR A 751 -10.79 -7.49 -9.52
CA THR A 751 -9.45 -6.94 -9.79
C THR A 751 -8.33 -7.73 -9.12
N GLN A 752 -8.58 -8.31 -7.93
CA GLN A 752 -7.63 -9.19 -7.25
C GLN A 752 -7.46 -10.53 -7.97
N ARG A 753 -8.52 -11.11 -8.55
CA ARG A 753 -8.43 -12.32 -9.40
C ARG A 753 -7.84 -12.03 -10.78
N GLU A 754 -7.88 -10.79 -11.24
CA GLU A 754 -7.14 -10.33 -12.42
C GLU A 754 -5.64 -10.23 -12.12
N LYS A 755 -5.24 -9.60 -11.00
CA LYS A 755 -3.83 -9.57 -10.54
C LYS A 755 -3.27 -10.98 -10.31
N PHE A 756 -4.01 -11.82 -9.59
CA PHE A 756 -3.54 -13.13 -9.13
C PHE A 756 -3.98 -14.28 -10.06
N ALA A 757 -4.21 -14.00 -11.35
CA ALA A 757 -4.59 -15.00 -12.35
C ALA A 757 -3.64 -16.21 -12.36
N TRP A 758 -2.34 -15.93 -12.45
CA TRP A 758 -1.25 -16.92 -12.41
C TRP A 758 -1.33 -17.85 -11.19
N ALA A 759 -1.59 -17.30 -10.02
CA ALA A 759 -1.66 -18.05 -8.77
C ALA A 759 -2.95 -18.86 -8.60
N ILE A 760 -4.05 -18.43 -9.21
CA ILE A 760 -5.35 -19.15 -9.20
C ILE A 760 -5.29 -20.37 -10.13
N ASP A 761 -4.60 -20.22 -11.26
CA ASP A 761 -4.38 -21.26 -12.25
C ASP A 761 -3.36 -22.30 -11.75
N MET A 762 -2.12 -21.88 -11.44
CA MET A 762 -0.98 -22.78 -11.25
C MET A 762 -0.89 -23.52 -9.91
N ALA A 763 -1.68 -23.15 -8.89
CA ALA A 763 -1.45 -23.61 -7.50
C ALA A 763 -2.58 -24.48 -6.96
N ASP A 764 -2.24 -25.68 -6.49
CA ASP A 764 -3.19 -26.66 -6.00
C ASP A 764 -3.43 -26.65 -4.49
N LYS A 765 -4.42 -27.45 -4.05
CA LYS A 765 -4.88 -27.57 -2.66
C LYS A 765 -3.76 -27.95 -1.66
N ASP A 766 -2.68 -28.53 -2.17
CA ASP A 766 -1.52 -29.06 -1.41
C ASP A 766 -0.26 -28.19 -1.56
N TYR A 767 -0.36 -26.99 -2.16
CA TYR A 767 0.76 -26.05 -2.24
C TYR A 767 1.21 -25.57 -0.85
N GLU A 768 2.53 -25.62 -0.62
CA GLU A 768 3.18 -25.00 0.53
C GLU A 768 4.18 -23.92 0.09
N PHE A 769 4.07 -22.72 0.69
CA PHE A 769 5.05 -21.65 0.65
C PHE A 769 6.28 -22.02 1.48
#